data_AF-A0A9D2ASS7-F1
#
_entry.id   AF-A0A9D2ASS7-F1
#
_cell.length_a   1.000
_cell.length_b   1.000
_cell.length_c   1.000
_cell.angle_alpha   90.00
_cell.angle_beta   90.00
_cell.angle_gamma   90.00
#
_symmetry.space_group_name_H-M   'P 1'
#
loop_
_entity.id
_entity.type
_entity.pdbx_description
1 polymer ?
#
loop_
_entity_poly.entity_id
_entity_poly.type
_entity_poly.pdbx_seq_one_letter_code
_entity_poly.pdbx_strand_id
1 'polypeptide(L)'
;MRIKITDFDIQISAENVCAFLDADKTGELYEEIMDELKAMIPTAYEKIRPVALLGFGSMEGYPVRADGQEIREALFGVYSIGKEMERWSTELFAAGDYLGGMLVDAMADDYLFQMDEAMQETVVTLCREHGKGIAGRAEAPQDVPMSIQKRAWEAVGAGDEGIGIKESFMYDPVKSVCQVYLLDDNVKRYHPEHDCSRCSNVACKRRSLPSVQVRVLKGEEEFTIRALKKEPLLKALREHDLFVPAVCGGRGTCGKCGVRFLKGEIPPSAEDRAFYSEEALRDGYRLACRAYPERACTVILEEKETGDFFVLTDDSAGNKDTGKAAAQAAVCAAIQAAGKAEGAIEARDDRPVYTVAADIGTTTVAVRLLKMPEGIPVDVAAGINRQRAYGADVISRIEASNAGKAEELKKSIRVQLRDALLELMKDREGTVQRMMIGGNSTMIHLLMGYSCQGLGVYPFTPVNISTIHTTGEELFGSRLQQSWLREMEITVCPGVSTFVGGDITAGMYALDFDKQERPCVLIDLGTNGEMAVGCRDRILVTSTAAGPAFEGGNIVCGTGSIPGAICSVELRDGRASVRTIGGKPASGICGTGVIDTVYELKKTGIIDETGLMEEPWFDEGFLLSEAALSDSGREIRFYQKDVRELQLAKSAVRAGLETLLSRYGTSYDEISHIYIAGGFGHQMDVAKAAAIGLLPEECLERILAVGNTCLKGVEKALTDRKSLERMEHLAVTAEEVQLSNDRQFQEFYMEYMYFE
;
A
#
# COMPACT_ATOMS: atom_id res chain seq x y z
N MET A 1 -26.18 20.09 -39.76
CA MET A 1 -26.79 18.86 -40.32
C MET A 1 -26.71 17.80 -39.24
N ARG A 2 -27.79 17.05 -38.99
CA ARG A 2 -27.83 15.97 -37.99
C ARG A 2 -28.10 14.65 -38.72
N ILE A 3 -27.33 13.63 -38.41
CA ILE A 3 -27.51 12.27 -38.93
C ILE A 3 -27.88 11.36 -37.77
N LYS A 4 -28.82 10.47 -38.03
CA LYS A 4 -29.26 9.43 -37.10
C LYS A 4 -29.13 8.08 -37.80
N ILE A 5 -28.53 7.14 -37.10
CA ILE A 5 -28.40 5.75 -37.52
C ILE A 5 -28.93 4.88 -36.38
N THR A 6 -29.81 3.95 -36.71
CA THR A 6 -30.41 3.01 -35.74
C THR A 6 -30.22 1.55 -36.13
N ASP A 7 -29.77 1.30 -37.36
CA ASP A 7 -29.63 -0.05 -37.89
C ASP A 7 -28.14 -0.43 -37.86
N PHE A 8 -27.80 -1.41 -37.01
CA PHE A 8 -26.46 -1.92 -36.83
C PHE A 8 -26.44 -3.44 -36.96
N ASP A 9 -25.48 -3.97 -37.71
CA ASP A 9 -25.17 -5.40 -37.79
C ASP A 9 -23.92 -5.69 -36.95
N ILE A 10 -24.11 -5.82 -35.64
CA ILE A 10 -23.05 -5.99 -34.64
C ILE A 10 -23.21 -7.35 -33.98
N GLN A 11 -22.10 -8.09 -33.84
CA GLN A 11 -22.07 -9.39 -33.19
C GLN A 11 -21.35 -9.31 -31.85
N ILE A 12 -22.07 -9.44 -30.74
CA ILE A 12 -21.51 -9.52 -29.39
C ILE A 12 -20.46 -10.64 -29.35
N SER A 13 -19.22 -10.28 -29.05
CA SER A 13 -18.09 -11.20 -29.03
C SER A 13 -17.95 -11.83 -27.65
N ALA A 14 -18.21 -13.13 -27.56
CA ALA A 14 -18.05 -13.87 -26.31
C ALA A 14 -16.62 -13.76 -25.76
N GLU A 15 -15.62 -13.72 -26.63
CA GLU A 15 -14.22 -13.55 -26.22
C GLU A 15 -13.94 -12.17 -25.62
N ASN A 16 -14.53 -11.10 -26.18
CA ASN A 16 -14.39 -9.74 -25.63
C ASN A 16 -15.14 -9.61 -24.29
N VAL A 17 -16.34 -10.17 -24.20
CA VAL A 17 -17.16 -10.17 -22.98
C VAL A 17 -16.42 -10.91 -21.86
N CYS A 18 -15.87 -12.10 -22.12
CA CYS A 18 -15.04 -12.82 -21.15
C CYS A 18 -13.77 -12.05 -20.78
N ALA A 19 -13.16 -11.32 -21.72
CA ALA A 19 -12.00 -10.49 -21.45
C ALA A 19 -12.33 -9.27 -20.56
N PHE A 20 -13.54 -8.69 -20.66
CA PHE A 20 -13.98 -7.64 -19.73
C PHE A 20 -14.08 -8.16 -18.29
N LEU A 21 -14.47 -9.43 -18.12
CA LEU A 21 -14.66 -10.11 -16.85
C LEU A 21 -13.40 -10.80 -16.28
N ASP A 22 -12.24 -10.70 -16.95
CA ASP A 22 -10.99 -11.38 -16.56
C ASP A 22 -11.13 -12.92 -16.41
N ALA A 23 -12.03 -13.54 -17.19
CA ALA A 23 -12.24 -14.98 -17.12
C ALA A 23 -11.03 -15.75 -17.72
N ASP A 24 -10.37 -16.58 -16.89
CA ASP A 24 -9.24 -17.42 -17.32
C ASP A 24 -9.72 -18.53 -18.25
N LYS A 25 -9.21 -18.54 -19.50
CA LYS A 25 -9.53 -19.51 -20.54
C LYS A 25 -9.22 -20.97 -20.17
N THR A 26 -8.53 -21.22 -19.06
CA THR A 26 -8.09 -22.55 -18.62
C THR A 26 -8.86 -23.10 -17.41
N GLY A 27 -9.79 -22.34 -16.82
CA GLY A 27 -10.54 -22.75 -15.63
C GLY A 27 -11.92 -23.34 -15.92
N GLU A 28 -12.42 -24.22 -15.04
CA GLU A 28 -13.77 -24.81 -15.12
C GLU A 28 -14.89 -23.75 -15.13
N LEU A 29 -14.65 -22.60 -14.48
CA LEU A 29 -15.58 -21.46 -14.44
C LEU A 29 -15.77 -20.78 -15.83
N TYR A 30 -14.79 -20.89 -16.73
CA TYR A 30 -14.88 -20.29 -18.06
C TYR A 30 -15.93 -20.99 -18.93
N GLU A 31 -16.08 -22.30 -18.80
CA GLU A 31 -17.10 -23.05 -19.55
C GLU A 31 -18.52 -22.68 -19.08
N GLU A 32 -18.72 -22.54 -17.77
CA GLU A 32 -19.98 -22.10 -17.16
C GLU A 32 -20.37 -20.68 -17.62
N ILE A 33 -19.42 -19.74 -17.57
CA ILE A 33 -19.60 -18.37 -18.07
C ILE A 33 -19.97 -18.37 -19.56
N MET A 34 -19.28 -19.16 -20.37
CA MET A 34 -19.51 -19.22 -21.82
C MET A 34 -20.89 -19.77 -22.17
N ASP A 35 -21.38 -20.75 -21.42
CA ASP A 35 -22.70 -21.35 -21.67
C ASP A 35 -23.83 -20.44 -21.22
N GLU A 36 -23.67 -19.77 -20.07
CA GLU A 36 -24.60 -18.75 -19.60
C GLU A 36 -24.64 -17.55 -20.56
N LEU A 37 -23.47 -17.07 -21.01
CA LEU A 37 -23.37 -15.98 -21.98
C LEU A 37 -24.09 -16.31 -23.30
N LYS A 38 -23.88 -17.51 -23.86
CA LYS A 38 -24.58 -17.94 -25.08
C LYS A 38 -26.10 -17.95 -24.91
N ALA A 39 -26.59 -18.33 -23.72
CA ALA A 39 -28.01 -18.33 -23.43
C ALA A 39 -28.59 -16.91 -23.31
N MET A 40 -27.80 -15.95 -22.83
CA MET A 40 -28.24 -14.57 -22.59
C MET A 40 -28.17 -13.68 -23.84
N ILE A 41 -27.25 -13.94 -24.78
CA ILE A 41 -27.05 -13.11 -26.00
C ILE A 41 -28.35 -12.83 -26.79
N PRO A 42 -29.23 -13.81 -27.07
CA PRO A 42 -30.48 -13.54 -27.78
C PRO A 42 -31.35 -12.48 -27.07
N THR A 43 -31.45 -12.59 -25.74
CA THR A 43 -32.21 -11.64 -24.91
C THR A 43 -31.55 -10.26 -24.89
N ALA A 44 -30.21 -10.19 -24.96
CA ALA A 44 -29.49 -8.93 -25.08
C ALA A 44 -29.87 -8.20 -26.37
N TYR A 45 -29.89 -8.87 -27.52
CA TYR A 45 -30.31 -8.26 -28.79
C TYR A 45 -31.77 -7.77 -28.77
N GLU A 46 -32.67 -8.47 -28.09
CA GLU A 46 -34.06 -8.03 -27.93
C GLU A 46 -34.19 -6.74 -27.11
N LYS A 47 -33.24 -6.49 -26.20
CA LYS A 47 -33.23 -5.32 -25.30
C LYS A 47 -32.41 -4.15 -25.84
N ILE A 48 -31.40 -4.39 -26.67
CA ILE A 48 -30.57 -3.34 -27.27
C ILE A 48 -31.41 -2.50 -28.25
N ARG A 49 -31.34 -1.19 -28.09
CA ARG A 49 -31.97 -0.17 -28.95
C ARG A 49 -30.89 0.80 -29.39
N PRO A 50 -30.09 0.45 -30.41
CA PRO A 50 -28.92 1.21 -30.76
C PRO A 50 -29.32 2.48 -31.52
N VAL A 51 -28.66 3.58 -31.17
CA VAL A 51 -28.79 4.85 -31.87
C VAL A 51 -27.43 5.55 -31.88
N ALA A 52 -26.99 5.97 -33.06
CA ALA A 52 -25.84 6.84 -33.25
C ALA A 52 -26.27 8.15 -33.88
N LEU A 53 -25.92 9.25 -33.22
CA LEU A 53 -26.26 10.59 -33.63
C LEU A 53 -24.98 11.35 -33.96
N LEU A 54 -24.91 11.94 -35.15
CA LEU A 54 -23.77 12.72 -35.62
C LEU A 54 -24.19 14.16 -35.92
N GLY A 55 -23.34 15.12 -35.57
CA GLY A 55 -23.62 16.54 -35.78
C GLY A 55 -22.37 17.41 -35.74
N PHE A 56 -22.24 18.30 -36.71
CA PHE A 56 -21.16 19.29 -36.74
C PHE A 56 -21.41 20.41 -35.73
N GLY A 57 -20.35 20.88 -35.07
CA GLY A 57 -20.43 22.01 -34.14
C GLY A 57 -19.09 22.69 -33.85
N SER A 58 -19.16 23.74 -33.04
CA SER A 58 -18.02 24.59 -32.68
C SER A 58 -17.24 24.05 -31.48
N MET A 59 -15.91 24.18 -31.52
CA MET A 59 -15.00 23.92 -30.39
C MET A 59 -14.71 25.19 -29.56
N GLU A 60 -15.42 26.30 -29.79
CA GLU A 60 -15.21 27.57 -29.09
C GLU A 60 -15.33 27.45 -27.57
N GLY A 61 -14.30 27.86 -26.83
CA GLY A 61 -14.22 27.69 -25.38
C GLY A 61 -13.65 26.34 -24.91
N TYR A 62 -13.25 25.47 -25.85
CA TYR A 62 -12.58 24.19 -25.58
C TYR A 62 -11.22 24.18 -26.31
N PRO A 63 -10.13 24.61 -25.65
CA PRO A 63 -8.85 24.79 -26.31
C PRO A 63 -8.23 23.44 -26.69
N VAL A 64 -8.30 23.08 -27.96
CA VAL A 64 -7.67 21.88 -28.50
C VAL A 64 -6.78 22.25 -29.69
N ARG A 65 -5.56 21.72 -29.73
CA ARG A 65 -4.63 21.94 -30.83
C ARG A 65 -4.19 20.62 -31.45
N ALA A 66 -4.17 20.56 -32.77
CA ALA A 66 -3.55 19.47 -33.52
C ALA A 66 -2.42 20.05 -34.39
N ASP A 67 -1.23 19.46 -34.31
CA ASP A 67 -0.02 19.93 -35.02
C ASP A 67 0.28 21.43 -34.89
N GLY A 68 -0.01 22.00 -33.71
CA GLY A 68 0.21 23.43 -33.42
C GLY A 68 -0.88 24.38 -33.92
N GLN A 69 -1.87 23.88 -34.68
CA GLN A 69 -3.04 24.64 -35.11
C GLN A 69 -4.21 24.47 -34.13
N GLU A 70 -4.95 25.55 -33.91
CA GLU A 70 -6.16 25.55 -33.08
C GLU A 70 -7.31 24.90 -33.85
N ILE A 71 -7.96 23.92 -33.23
CA ILE A 71 -9.15 23.28 -33.79
C ILE A 71 -10.37 24.08 -33.39
N ARG A 72 -11.14 24.54 -34.38
CA ARG A 72 -12.32 25.39 -34.18
C ARG A 72 -13.65 24.68 -34.41
N GLU A 73 -13.62 23.56 -35.13
CA GLU A 73 -14.80 22.79 -35.50
C GLU A 73 -14.59 21.31 -35.15
N ALA A 74 -15.68 20.65 -34.77
CA ALA A 74 -15.70 19.23 -34.52
C ALA A 74 -16.93 18.58 -35.16
N LEU A 75 -16.80 17.30 -35.48
CA LEU A 75 -17.94 16.42 -35.66
C LEU A 75 -18.17 15.71 -34.32
N PHE A 76 -19.34 15.93 -33.73
CA PHE A 76 -19.77 15.26 -32.50
C PHE A 76 -20.53 13.98 -32.83
N GLY A 77 -20.24 12.91 -32.09
CA GLY A 77 -21.00 11.68 -32.08
C GLY A 77 -21.55 11.39 -30.68
N VAL A 78 -22.82 11.03 -30.57
CA VAL A 78 -23.41 10.49 -29.34
C VAL A 78 -24.07 9.17 -29.68
N TYR A 79 -23.54 8.10 -29.11
CA TYR A 79 -24.00 6.74 -29.39
C TYR A 79 -24.57 6.12 -28.12
N SER A 80 -25.67 5.39 -28.22
CA SER A 80 -26.34 4.75 -27.09
C SER A 80 -26.95 3.42 -27.52
N ILE A 81 -27.04 2.48 -26.59
CA ILE A 81 -27.76 1.20 -26.77
C ILE A 81 -29.12 1.18 -26.07
N GLY A 82 -29.54 2.30 -25.47
CA GLY A 82 -30.79 2.40 -24.74
C GLY A 82 -30.73 1.93 -23.28
N LYS A 83 -31.84 2.09 -22.55
CA LYS A 83 -31.91 1.89 -21.08
C LYS A 83 -32.26 0.46 -20.65
N GLU A 84 -32.71 -0.38 -21.57
CA GLU A 84 -33.24 -1.71 -21.22
C GLU A 84 -32.16 -2.70 -20.78
N MET A 85 -30.93 -2.58 -21.30
CA MET A 85 -29.78 -3.36 -20.83
C MET A 85 -29.38 -2.97 -19.40
N GLU A 86 -29.38 -1.67 -19.09
CA GLU A 86 -29.10 -1.14 -17.74
C GLU A 86 -30.15 -1.63 -16.72
N ARG A 87 -31.44 -1.59 -17.10
CA ARG A 87 -32.52 -2.13 -16.26
C ARG A 87 -32.35 -3.62 -16.01
N TRP A 88 -32.04 -4.38 -17.07
CA TRP A 88 -31.88 -5.83 -16.97
C TRP A 88 -30.70 -6.20 -16.07
N SER A 89 -29.56 -5.53 -16.21
CA SER A 89 -28.41 -5.73 -15.31
C SER A 89 -28.78 -5.42 -13.86
N THR A 90 -29.48 -4.31 -13.62
CA THR A 90 -29.94 -3.90 -12.28
C THR A 90 -30.91 -4.92 -11.66
N GLU A 91 -31.84 -5.46 -12.44
CA GLU A 91 -32.80 -6.49 -12.01
C GLU A 91 -32.10 -7.80 -11.60
N LEU A 92 -31.07 -8.23 -12.36
CA LEU A 92 -30.28 -9.42 -12.04
C LEU A 92 -29.49 -9.22 -10.75
N PHE A 93 -28.83 -8.07 -10.56
CA PHE A 93 -28.16 -7.75 -9.31
C PHE A 93 -29.12 -7.71 -8.12
N ALA A 94 -30.32 -7.15 -8.29
CA ALA A 94 -31.34 -7.12 -7.24
C ALA A 94 -31.91 -8.52 -6.90
N ALA A 95 -31.93 -9.44 -7.87
CA ALA A 95 -32.34 -10.83 -7.70
C ALA A 95 -31.24 -11.73 -7.11
N GLY A 96 -30.02 -11.21 -6.92
CA GLY A 96 -28.86 -11.96 -6.42
C GLY A 96 -28.11 -12.75 -7.49
N ASP A 97 -28.45 -12.56 -8.76
CA ASP A 97 -27.71 -13.11 -9.91
C ASP A 97 -26.61 -12.12 -10.34
N TYR A 98 -25.50 -12.14 -9.62
CA TYR A 98 -24.38 -11.24 -9.85
C TYR A 98 -23.64 -11.54 -11.16
N LEU A 99 -23.50 -12.83 -11.52
CA LEU A 99 -22.81 -13.23 -12.74
C LEU A 99 -23.60 -12.79 -13.98
N GLY A 100 -24.91 -13.04 -14.00
CA GLY A 100 -25.79 -12.53 -15.04
C GLY A 100 -25.76 -11.00 -15.13
N GLY A 101 -25.80 -10.30 -13.98
CA GLY A 101 -25.70 -8.84 -13.93
C GLY A 101 -24.41 -8.30 -14.55
N MET A 102 -23.26 -8.93 -14.26
CA MET A 102 -21.94 -8.61 -14.82
C MET A 102 -21.84 -8.93 -16.31
N LEU A 103 -22.39 -10.07 -16.76
CA LEU A 103 -22.42 -10.45 -18.18
C LEU A 103 -23.24 -9.47 -19.01
N VAL A 104 -24.39 -9.01 -18.51
CA VAL A 104 -25.20 -7.99 -19.19
C VAL A 104 -24.45 -6.67 -19.36
N ASP A 105 -23.74 -6.23 -18.32
CA ASP A 105 -22.96 -4.98 -18.37
C ASP A 105 -21.78 -5.08 -19.36
N ALA A 106 -21.08 -6.22 -19.37
CA ALA A 106 -19.98 -6.50 -20.29
C ALA A 106 -20.44 -6.67 -21.75
N MET A 107 -21.61 -7.29 -21.99
CA MET A 107 -22.23 -7.35 -23.33
C MET A 107 -22.62 -5.97 -23.85
N ALA A 108 -23.17 -5.12 -22.97
CA ALA A 108 -23.50 -3.74 -23.29
C ALA A 108 -22.26 -2.93 -23.71
N ASP A 109 -21.15 -3.10 -22.98
CA ASP A 109 -19.88 -2.45 -23.33
C ASP A 109 -19.33 -2.94 -24.67
N ASP A 110 -19.26 -4.27 -24.88
CA ASP A 110 -18.79 -4.83 -26.14
C ASP A 110 -19.59 -4.32 -27.35
N TYR A 111 -20.92 -4.30 -27.25
CA TYR A 111 -21.78 -3.78 -28.32
C TYR A 111 -21.52 -2.29 -28.58
N LEU A 112 -21.40 -1.48 -27.53
CA LEU A 112 -21.16 -0.04 -27.64
C LEU A 112 -19.79 0.27 -28.29
N PHE A 113 -18.76 -0.53 -27.99
CA PHE A 113 -17.44 -0.45 -28.64
C PHE A 113 -17.50 -0.84 -30.11
N GLN A 114 -18.16 -1.95 -30.45
CA GLN A 114 -18.31 -2.36 -31.84
C GLN A 114 -19.14 -1.34 -32.65
N MET A 115 -20.09 -0.68 -32.00
CA MET A 115 -20.84 0.42 -32.61
C MET A 115 -19.94 1.62 -32.94
N ASP A 116 -19.00 1.98 -32.06
CA ASP A 116 -17.99 3.01 -32.35
C ASP A 116 -17.09 2.63 -33.54
N GLU A 117 -16.65 1.37 -33.62
CA GLU A 117 -15.86 0.86 -34.75
C GLU A 117 -16.65 0.89 -36.07
N ALA A 118 -17.92 0.43 -36.07
CA ALA A 118 -18.79 0.45 -37.25
C ALA A 118 -19.06 1.88 -37.77
N MET A 119 -18.98 2.88 -36.88
CA MET A 119 -19.23 4.29 -37.25
C MET A 119 -18.05 4.97 -37.94
N GLN A 120 -16.85 4.37 -37.93
CA GLN A 120 -15.64 5.02 -38.47
C GLN A 120 -15.76 5.37 -39.97
N GLU A 121 -16.25 4.44 -40.80
CA GLU A 121 -16.39 4.68 -42.24
C GLU A 121 -17.42 5.78 -42.53
N THR A 122 -18.53 5.78 -41.78
CA THR A 122 -19.57 6.80 -41.86
C THR A 122 -19.02 8.18 -41.51
N VAL A 123 -18.26 8.28 -40.41
CA VAL A 123 -17.62 9.53 -39.97
C VAL A 123 -16.65 10.06 -41.03
N VAL A 124 -15.80 9.20 -41.59
CA VAL A 124 -14.85 9.59 -42.64
C VAL A 124 -15.57 10.07 -43.89
N THR A 125 -16.62 9.37 -44.31
CA THR A 125 -17.43 9.74 -45.49
C THR A 125 -18.12 11.08 -45.29
N LEU A 126 -18.73 11.28 -44.12
CA LEU A 126 -19.41 12.52 -43.78
C LEU A 126 -18.46 13.73 -43.79
N CYS A 127 -17.27 13.58 -43.20
CA CYS A 127 -16.24 14.63 -43.20
C CYS A 127 -15.77 14.93 -44.63
N ARG A 128 -15.59 13.90 -45.47
CA ARG A 128 -15.22 14.07 -46.90
C ARG A 128 -16.25 14.89 -47.67
N GLU A 129 -17.54 14.56 -47.52
CA GLU A 129 -18.64 15.28 -48.18
C GLU A 129 -18.72 16.75 -47.74
N HIS A 130 -18.27 17.05 -46.52
CA HIS A 130 -18.21 18.41 -45.97
C HIS A 130 -16.87 19.11 -46.25
N GLY A 131 -15.97 18.49 -47.02
CA GLY A 131 -14.67 19.07 -47.37
C GLY A 131 -13.74 19.24 -46.17
N LYS A 132 -13.81 18.34 -45.18
CA LYS A 132 -13.01 18.36 -43.96
C LYS A 132 -12.19 17.08 -43.79
N GLY A 133 -10.97 17.23 -43.28
CA GLY A 133 -10.17 16.12 -42.72
C GLY A 133 -10.45 15.91 -41.23
N ILE A 134 -9.83 14.88 -40.66
CA ILE A 134 -9.92 14.54 -39.23
C ILE A 134 -8.50 14.51 -38.66
N ALA A 135 -8.18 15.49 -37.80
CA ALA A 135 -6.87 15.62 -37.17
C ALA A 135 -6.66 14.59 -36.04
N GLY A 136 -7.74 14.13 -35.43
CA GLY A 136 -7.73 13.15 -34.35
C GLY A 136 -9.07 13.11 -33.62
N ARG A 137 -9.12 12.33 -32.54
CA ARG A 137 -10.26 12.23 -31.63
C ARG A 137 -9.87 12.79 -30.27
N ALA A 138 -10.75 13.59 -29.66
CA ALA A 138 -10.60 14.09 -28.29
C ALA A 138 -11.57 13.35 -27.36
N GLU A 139 -11.10 13.01 -26.16
CA GLU A 139 -11.87 12.32 -25.13
C GLU A 139 -12.09 13.22 -23.90
N ALA A 140 -13.25 13.10 -23.28
CA ALA A 140 -13.54 13.78 -22.02
C ALA A 140 -13.41 12.82 -20.83
N PRO A 141 -12.77 13.22 -19.71
CA PRO A 141 -12.20 14.55 -19.42
C PRO A 141 -10.76 14.79 -19.91
N GLN A 142 -10.13 13.82 -20.57
CA GLN A 142 -8.68 13.78 -20.77
C GLN A 142 -8.15 14.89 -21.70
N ASP A 143 -8.70 14.98 -22.90
CA ASP A 143 -8.29 15.94 -23.92
C ASP A 143 -9.15 17.22 -23.89
N VAL A 144 -10.38 17.08 -23.37
CA VAL A 144 -11.39 18.14 -23.27
C VAL A 144 -12.19 17.99 -21.96
N PRO A 145 -12.59 19.09 -21.30
CA PRO A 145 -13.36 19.00 -20.07
C PRO A 145 -14.72 18.31 -20.26
N MET A 146 -15.25 17.68 -19.19
CA MET A 146 -16.53 16.96 -19.19
C MET A 146 -17.70 17.76 -19.77
N SER A 147 -17.69 19.09 -19.65
CA SER A 147 -18.73 19.96 -20.18
C SER A 147 -18.91 19.86 -21.71
N ILE A 148 -17.92 19.33 -22.44
CA ILE A 148 -18.02 19.10 -23.89
C ILE A 148 -19.14 18.10 -24.22
N GLN A 149 -19.46 17.16 -23.32
CA GLN A 149 -20.53 16.19 -23.53
C GLN A 149 -21.88 16.89 -23.68
N LYS A 150 -22.12 17.95 -22.89
CA LYS A 150 -23.33 18.78 -23.07
C LYS A 150 -23.37 19.47 -24.42
N ARG A 151 -22.22 19.95 -24.92
CA ARG A 151 -22.16 20.55 -26.25
C ARG A 151 -22.43 19.52 -27.35
N ALA A 152 -21.86 18.33 -27.24
CA ALA A 152 -22.11 17.23 -28.17
C ALA A 152 -23.61 16.88 -28.18
N TRP A 153 -24.21 16.74 -26.99
CA TRP A 153 -25.64 16.48 -26.79
C TRP A 153 -26.53 17.49 -27.52
N GLU A 154 -26.23 18.79 -27.39
CA GLU A 154 -26.96 19.88 -28.08
C GLU A 154 -26.74 19.84 -29.60
N ALA A 155 -25.50 19.62 -30.05
CA ALA A 155 -25.13 19.61 -31.46
C ALA A 155 -25.85 18.48 -32.23
N VAL A 156 -25.86 17.28 -31.64
CA VAL A 156 -26.45 16.09 -32.27
C VAL A 156 -27.97 15.99 -32.06
N GLY A 157 -28.55 16.76 -31.13
CA GLY A 157 -29.98 16.68 -30.80
C GLY A 157 -30.35 15.44 -29.99
N ALA A 158 -29.46 14.99 -29.10
CA ALA A 158 -29.62 13.72 -28.38
C ALA A 158 -30.86 13.67 -27.46
N GLY A 159 -31.33 14.82 -26.97
CA GLY A 159 -32.56 14.92 -26.18
C GLY A 159 -33.82 14.52 -26.96
N ASP A 160 -33.86 14.78 -28.27
CA ASP A 160 -34.98 14.42 -29.14
C ASP A 160 -35.11 12.89 -29.29
N GLU A 161 -34.05 12.15 -28.95
CA GLU A 161 -33.91 10.70 -29.07
C GLU A 161 -33.92 9.98 -27.71
N GLY A 162 -34.34 10.70 -26.65
CA GLY A 162 -34.50 10.11 -25.32
C GLY A 162 -33.21 9.88 -24.54
N ILE A 163 -32.09 10.43 -25.01
CA ILE A 163 -30.82 10.45 -24.26
C ILE A 163 -30.81 11.73 -23.43
N GLY A 164 -30.88 11.62 -22.11
CA GLY A 164 -30.74 12.71 -21.17
C GLY A 164 -29.27 13.01 -20.84
N ILE A 165 -29.02 14.16 -20.22
CA ILE A 165 -27.72 14.51 -19.63
C ILE A 165 -27.93 15.17 -18.26
N LYS A 166 -27.20 14.70 -17.24
CA LYS A 166 -27.28 15.20 -15.86
C LYS A 166 -26.43 16.46 -15.69
N GLU A 167 -26.59 17.17 -14.58
CA GLU A 167 -25.74 18.32 -14.22
C GLU A 167 -24.25 17.96 -14.13
N SER A 168 -23.95 16.71 -13.75
CA SER A 168 -22.60 16.15 -13.73
C SER A 168 -22.03 15.83 -15.12
N PHE A 169 -22.74 16.18 -16.20
CA PHE A 169 -22.41 15.89 -17.60
C PHE A 169 -22.38 14.39 -17.96
N MET A 170 -22.97 13.53 -17.13
CA MET A 170 -23.17 12.11 -17.47
C MET A 170 -24.46 11.92 -18.26
N TYR A 171 -24.42 11.08 -19.30
CA TYR A 171 -25.61 10.69 -20.05
C TYR A 171 -26.54 9.76 -19.25
N ASP A 172 -27.81 9.78 -19.62
CA ASP A 172 -28.84 8.84 -19.19
C ASP A 172 -29.59 8.35 -20.44
N PRO A 173 -29.44 7.09 -20.88
CA PRO A 173 -28.86 5.95 -20.14
C PRO A 173 -27.33 5.98 -20.03
N VAL A 174 -26.78 5.28 -19.04
CA VAL A 174 -25.34 5.30 -18.70
C VAL A 174 -24.50 4.66 -19.81
N LYS A 175 -25.04 3.66 -20.53
CA LYS A 175 -24.39 3.02 -21.69
C LYS A 175 -24.55 3.89 -22.95
N SER A 176 -24.00 5.10 -22.85
CA SER A 176 -23.92 6.08 -23.94
C SER A 176 -22.52 6.70 -23.97
N VAL A 177 -21.95 6.86 -25.16
CA VAL A 177 -20.61 7.43 -25.37
C VAL A 177 -20.65 8.72 -26.18
N CYS A 178 -19.71 9.62 -25.87
CA CYS A 178 -19.46 10.84 -26.64
C CYS A 178 -18.19 10.67 -27.47
N GLN A 179 -18.27 10.93 -28.78
CA GLN A 179 -17.12 11.03 -29.66
C GLN A 179 -16.93 12.47 -30.13
N VAL A 180 -15.71 12.99 -30.06
CA VAL A 180 -15.35 14.34 -30.53
C VAL A 180 -14.27 14.21 -31.60
N TYR A 181 -14.65 14.27 -32.87
CA TYR A 181 -13.72 14.23 -34.00
C TYR A 181 -13.26 15.64 -34.36
N LEU A 182 -11.97 15.91 -34.21
CA LEU A 182 -11.35 17.21 -34.43
C LEU A 182 -11.19 17.45 -35.93
N LEU A 183 -11.89 18.45 -36.47
CA LEU A 183 -11.90 18.69 -37.91
C LEU A 183 -10.69 19.50 -38.34
N ASP A 184 -10.11 19.10 -39.47
CA ASP A 184 -8.94 19.70 -40.10
C ASP A 184 -9.34 20.25 -41.49
N ASP A 185 -8.76 21.35 -41.93
CA ASP A 185 -8.95 21.84 -43.30
C ASP A 185 -8.15 20.99 -44.32
N ASN A 186 -7.20 20.17 -43.85
CA ASN A 186 -6.49 19.21 -44.68
C ASN A 186 -7.33 17.96 -44.98
N VAL A 187 -8.07 18.00 -46.09
CA VAL A 187 -8.96 16.93 -46.60
C VAL A 187 -8.27 15.60 -46.94
N LYS A 188 -6.95 15.48 -46.81
CA LYS A 188 -6.21 14.23 -47.02
C LYS A 188 -5.92 13.47 -45.72
N ARG A 189 -6.21 14.06 -44.56
CA ARG A 189 -5.91 13.50 -43.24
C ARG A 189 -7.16 12.86 -42.64
N TYR A 190 -7.06 11.58 -42.28
CA TYR A 190 -8.12 10.83 -41.61
C TYR A 190 -7.50 9.94 -40.53
N HIS A 191 -7.38 10.45 -39.31
CA HIS A 191 -6.99 9.66 -38.13
C HIS A 191 -8.20 9.53 -37.18
N PRO A 192 -9.18 8.66 -37.49
CA PRO A 192 -10.38 8.51 -36.65
C PRO A 192 -10.13 7.71 -35.36
N GLU A 193 -8.99 7.00 -35.26
CA GLU A 193 -8.64 6.12 -34.15
C GLU A 193 -8.06 6.86 -32.93
N HIS A 194 -8.14 6.22 -31.76
CA HIS A 194 -7.58 6.71 -30.51
C HIS A 194 -6.08 6.39 -30.36
N ASP A 195 -5.25 7.39 -30.04
CA ASP A 195 -3.82 7.20 -29.80
C ASP A 195 -3.55 6.66 -28.37
N CYS A 196 -3.50 5.33 -28.23
CA CYS A 196 -3.19 4.63 -26.97
C CYS A 196 -1.86 5.09 -26.33
N SER A 197 -0.95 5.67 -27.11
CA SER A 197 0.34 6.17 -26.63
C SER A 197 0.24 7.53 -25.92
N ARG A 198 -0.91 8.20 -26.00
CA ARG A 198 -1.26 9.45 -25.30
C ARG A 198 -2.36 9.27 -24.25
N CYS A 199 -3.01 8.11 -24.24
CA CYS A 199 -4.03 7.75 -23.26
C CYS A 199 -3.49 7.79 -21.82
N SER A 200 -4.21 8.50 -20.93
CA SER A 200 -3.88 8.61 -19.51
C SER A 200 -4.39 7.43 -18.67
N ASN A 201 -5.30 6.62 -19.21
CA ASN A 201 -5.78 5.39 -18.57
C ASN A 201 -4.77 4.26 -18.75
N VAL A 202 -3.70 4.29 -17.94
CA VAL A 202 -2.61 3.31 -17.98
C VAL A 202 -3.03 1.88 -17.60
N ALA A 203 -4.22 1.70 -17.03
CA ALA A 203 -4.82 0.42 -16.67
C ALA A 203 -5.78 -0.12 -17.75
N CYS A 204 -5.94 0.59 -18.88
CA CYS A 204 -6.80 0.14 -19.97
C CYS A 204 -6.35 -1.23 -20.50
N LYS A 205 -7.22 -2.24 -20.40
CA LYS A 205 -6.96 -3.65 -20.77
C LYS A 205 -6.66 -3.85 -22.26
N ARG A 206 -6.99 -2.87 -23.11
CA ARG A 206 -6.69 -2.85 -24.56
C ARG A 206 -5.50 -1.96 -24.93
N ARG A 207 -4.76 -1.43 -23.95
CA ARG A 207 -3.62 -0.53 -24.20
C ARG A 207 -2.49 -1.27 -24.93
N SER A 208 -2.31 -0.95 -26.21
CA SER A 208 -1.28 -1.57 -27.05
C SER A 208 -0.07 -0.65 -27.18
N LEU A 209 0.94 -0.86 -26.33
CA LEU A 209 2.23 -0.16 -26.41
C LEU A 209 3.30 -1.11 -26.99
N PRO A 210 4.19 -0.62 -27.88
CA PRO A 210 5.32 -1.42 -28.34
C PRO A 210 6.21 -1.81 -27.15
N SER A 211 6.71 -3.04 -27.12
CA SER A 211 7.67 -3.48 -26.11
C SER A 211 9.12 -3.33 -26.57
N VAL A 212 10.03 -3.24 -25.60
CA VAL A 212 11.49 -3.27 -25.79
C VAL A 212 12.11 -4.32 -24.87
N GLN A 213 13.20 -4.93 -25.31
CA GLN A 213 13.95 -5.86 -24.49
C GLN A 213 14.90 -5.10 -23.56
N VAL A 214 14.85 -5.43 -22.27
CA VAL A 214 15.77 -4.90 -21.27
C VAL A 214 16.57 -6.07 -20.71
N ARG A 215 17.89 -5.97 -20.81
CA ARG A 215 18.83 -6.94 -20.25
C ARG A 215 19.22 -6.46 -18.85
N VAL A 216 18.97 -7.27 -17.84
CA VAL A 216 19.17 -6.90 -16.44
C VAL A 216 20.27 -7.76 -15.85
N LEU A 217 21.31 -7.12 -15.31
CA LEU A 217 22.41 -7.77 -14.61
C LEU A 217 22.21 -7.57 -13.10
N LYS A 218 22.17 -8.65 -12.33
CA LYS A 218 22.05 -8.61 -10.87
C LYS A 218 23.05 -9.60 -10.27
N GLY A 219 24.09 -9.08 -9.62
CA GLY A 219 25.22 -9.91 -9.18
C GLY A 219 25.87 -10.63 -10.37
N GLU A 220 25.96 -11.96 -10.30
CA GLU A 220 26.47 -12.82 -11.39
C GLU A 220 25.36 -13.30 -12.35
N GLU A 221 24.08 -12.99 -12.06
CA GLU A 221 22.94 -13.44 -12.85
C GLU A 221 22.53 -12.44 -13.95
N GLU A 222 22.11 -12.97 -15.11
CA GLU A 222 21.63 -12.19 -16.26
C GLU A 222 20.19 -12.57 -16.63
N PHE A 223 19.32 -11.56 -16.70
CA PHE A 223 17.91 -11.70 -17.05
C PHE A 223 17.59 -10.92 -18.33
N THR A 224 16.65 -11.41 -19.13
CA THR A 224 16.09 -10.65 -20.26
C THR A 224 14.59 -10.48 -20.04
N ILE A 225 14.17 -9.24 -19.86
CA ILE A 225 12.78 -8.87 -19.56
C ILE A 225 12.18 -8.01 -20.69
N ARG A 226 10.85 -7.97 -20.77
CA ARG A 226 10.14 -7.09 -21.70
C ARG A 226 9.62 -5.87 -20.94
N ALA A 227 9.89 -4.68 -21.45
CA ALA A 227 9.34 -3.43 -20.93
C ALA A 227 8.47 -2.75 -21.99
N LEU A 228 7.31 -2.23 -21.62
CA LEU A 228 6.48 -1.42 -22.53
C LEU A 228 7.08 -0.03 -22.69
N LYS A 229 7.14 0.49 -23.93
CA LYS A 229 7.54 1.88 -24.19
C LYS A 229 6.59 2.83 -23.45
N LYS A 230 7.11 3.97 -22.98
CA LYS A 230 6.36 4.97 -22.18
C LYS A 230 5.86 4.47 -20.81
N GLU A 231 6.31 3.31 -20.36
CA GLU A 231 6.14 2.86 -18.97
C GLU A 231 7.47 2.93 -18.20
N PRO A 232 7.43 3.16 -16.88
CA PRO A 232 8.64 3.20 -16.08
C PRO A 232 9.27 1.81 -15.99
N LEU A 233 10.60 1.75 -16.12
CA LEU A 233 11.38 0.52 -16.00
C LEU A 233 11.10 -0.23 -14.69
N LEU A 234 10.80 0.49 -13.61
CA LEU A 234 10.41 -0.09 -12.32
C LEU A 234 9.23 -1.07 -12.45
N LYS A 235 8.25 -0.78 -13.32
CA LYS A 235 7.09 -1.65 -13.52
C LYS A 235 7.51 -2.98 -14.16
N ALA A 236 8.26 -2.91 -15.25
CA ALA A 236 8.79 -4.10 -15.92
C ALA A 236 9.69 -4.95 -15.01
N LEU A 237 10.53 -4.31 -14.19
CA LEU A 237 11.34 -5.01 -13.20
C LEU A 237 10.48 -5.77 -12.17
N ARG A 238 9.40 -5.15 -11.68
CA ARG A 238 8.46 -5.77 -10.74
C ARG A 238 7.69 -6.95 -11.35
N GLU A 239 7.19 -6.80 -12.57
CA GLU A 239 6.47 -7.85 -13.29
C GLU A 239 7.33 -9.10 -13.55
N HIS A 240 8.65 -8.93 -13.57
CA HIS A 240 9.62 -9.99 -13.77
C HIS A 240 10.36 -10.40 -12.47
N ASP A 241 9.81 -10.08 -11.29
CA ASP A 241 10.36 -10.43 -9.97
C ASP A 241 11.76 -9.88 -9.66
N LEU A 242 12.20 -8.85 -10.38
CA LEU A 242 13.48 -8.19 -10.15
C LEU A 242 13.28 -7.02 -9.19
N PHE A 243 13.51 -7.29 -7.91
CA PHE A 243 13.28 -6.31 -6.85
C PHE A 243 14.22 -5.11 -6.94
N VAL A 244 13.64 -3.92 -6.88
CA VAL A 244 14.34 -2.64 -6.71
C VAL A 244 13.61 -1.83 -5.64
N PRO A 245 14.31 -1.29 -4.62
CA PRO A 245 13.67 -0.55 -3.53
C PRO A 245 12.91 0.68 -4.03
N ALA A 246 11.60 0.77 -3.78
CA ALA A 246 10.78 1.89 -4.27
C ALA A 246 9.78 2.37 -3.19
N VAL A 247 10.31 2.89 -2.09
CA VAL A 247 9.58 3.30 -0.87
C VAL A 247 8.42 4.27 -1.16
N CYS A 248 8.62 5.18 -2.12
CA CYS A 248 7.61 6.15 -2.55
C CYS A 248 6.55 5.60 -3.53
N GLY A 249 6.52 4.29 -3.81
CA GLY A 249 5.58 3.70 -4.77
C GLY A 249 5.83 4.08 -6.24
N GLY A 250 7.00 4.63 -6.56
CA GLY A 250 7.34 5.06 -7.93
C GLY A 250 7.09 6.54 -8.22
N ARG A 251 6.81 7.35 -7.20
CA ARG A 251 6.64 8.82 -7.33
C ARG A 251 7.93 9.60 -7.55
N GLY A 252 9.09 8.95 -7.60
CA GLY A 252 10.39 9.62 -7.78
C GLY A 252 10.86 10.47 -6.61
N THR A 253 10.28 10.33 -5.41
CA THR A 253 10.58 11.22 -4.27
C THR A 253 11.55 10.63 -3.25
N CYS A 254 11.86 9.33 -3.31
CA CYS A 254 12.69 8.67 -2.29
C CYS A 254 14.14 8.34 -2.72
N GLY A 255 14.46 8.43 -4.02
CA GLY A 255 15.79 8.10 -4.54
C GLY A 255 16.22 6.62 -4.46
N LYS A 256 15.40 5.73 -3.90
CA LYS A 256 15.82 4.36 -3.58
C LYS A 256 15.80 3.39 -4.77
N CYS A 257 15.10 3.71 -5.84
CA CYS A 257 14.95 2.80 -6.98
C CYS A 257 16.09 2.93 -8.00
N GLY A 258 17.30 3.17 -7.53
CA GLY A 258 18.46 3.42 -8.37
C GLY A 258 18.86 2.22 -9.22
N VAL A 259 19.11 2.48 -10.49
CA VAL A 259 19.64 1.51 -11.45
C VAL A 259 20.71 2.17 -12.29
N ARG A 260 21.66 1.38 -12.80
CA ARG A 260 22.74 1.90 -13.66
C ARG A 260 22.61 1.39 -15.07
N PHE A 261 22.47 2.29 -16.04
CA PHE A 261 22.40 1.96 -17.46
C PHE A 261 23.81 1.78 -18.04
N LEU A 262 24.10 0.59 -18.56
CA LEU A 262 25.34 0.31 -19.29
C LEU A 262 25.23 0.57 -20.80
N LYS A 263 24.03 0.33 -21.36
CA LYS A 263 23.71 0.50 -22.78
C LYS A 263 22.27 0.96 -22.94
N GLY A 264 21.99 1.71 -24.00
CA GLY A 264 20.66 2.25 -24.27
C GLY A 264 20.36 3.45 -23.37
N GLU A 265 21.25 4.44 -23.39
CA GLU A 265 21.19 5.64 -22.54
C GLU A 265 19.81 6.30 -22.53
N ILE A 266 19.39 6.64 -21.31
CA ILE A 266 18.19 7.44 -21.02
C ILE A 266 18.68 8.78 -20.45
N PRO A 267 18.19 9.93 -20.93
CA PRO A 267 18.53 11.22 -20.37
C PRO A 267 18.08 11.33 -18.90
N PRO A 268 18.83 12.00 -18.02
CA PRO A 268 18.45 12.14 -16.62
C PRO A 268 17.25 13.07 -16.48
N SER A 269 16.24 12.62 -15.73
CA SER A 269 15.06 13.39 -15.32
C SER A 269 15.42 14.46 -14.28
N ALA A 270 14.48 15.37 -14.02
CA ALA A 270 14.64 16.36 -12.95
C ALA A 270 14.77 15.68 -11.58
N GLU A 271 14.03 14.59 -11.37
CA GLU A 271 14.08 13.77 -10.18
C GLU A 271 15.43 13.03 -10.06
N ASP A 272 16.00 12.53 -11.15
CA ASP A 272 17.33 11.89 -11.12
C ASP A 272 18.41 12.85 -10.60
N ARG A 273 18.36 14.10 -11.07
CA ARG A 273 19.27 15.18 -10.65
C ARG A 273 19.10 15.58 -9.19
N ALA A 274 17.98 15.22 -8.56
CA ALA A 274 17.77 15.44 -7.13
C ALA A 274 18.48 14.41 -6.23
N PHE A 275 18.93 13.27 -6.78
CA PHE A 275 19.53 12.19 -5.98
C PHE A 275 20.94 11.77 -6.44
N TYR A 276 21.35 12.10 -7.66
CA TYR A 276 22.64 11.70 -8.21
C TYR A 276 23.47 12.92 -8.60
N SER A 277 24.78 12.88 -8.31
CA SER A 277 25.73 13.87 -8.79
C SER A 277 25.85 13.83 -10.33
N GLU A 278 26.31 14.92 -10.94
CA GLU A 278 26.53 14.95 -12.39
C GLU A 278 27.52 13.87 -12.88
N GLU A 279 28.45 13.44 -12.03
CA GLU A 279 29.36 12.31 -12.31
C GLU A 279 28.59 10.97 -12.32
N ALA A 280 27.79 10.70 -11.29
CA ALA A 280 26.95 9.50 -11.25
C ALA A 280 25.93 9.47 -12.39
N LEU A 281 25.36 10.60 -12.78
CA LEU A 281 24.46 10.68 -13.93
C LEU A 281 25.17 10.36 -15.26
N ARG A 282 26.45 10.74 -15.40
CA ARG A 282 27.29 10.36 -16.56
C ARG A 282 27.61 8.87 -16.56
N ASP A 283 27.80 8.28 -15.38
CA ASP A 283 28.04 6.84 -15.21
C ASP A 283 26.79 5.97 -15.38
N GLY A 284 25.65 6.59 -15.73
CA GLY A 284 24.42 5.92 -16.13
C GLY A 284 23.40 5.71 -15.03
N TYR A 285 23.57 6.30 -13.83
CA TYR A 285 22.62 6.15 -12.73
C TYR A 285 21.30 6.88 -13.01
N ARG A 286 20.19 6.18 -12.86
CA ARG A 286 18.81 6.70 -13.00
C ARG A 286 17.90 6.06 -11.96
N LEU A 287 16.81 6.72 -11.63
CA LEU A 287 15.70 6.15 -10.89
C LEU A 287 14.86 5.28 -11.83
N ALA A 288 14.74 3.98 -11.54
CA ALA A 288 13.93 3.06 -12.34
C ALA A 288 12.47 3.52 -12.49
N CYS A 289 11.91 4.24 -11.51
CA CYS A 289 10.55 4.76 -11.59
C CYS A 289 10.38 5.97 -12.53
N ARG A 290 11.47 6.63 -12.90
CA ARG A 290 11.51 7.78 -13.83
C ARG A 290 12.29 7.47 -15.11
N ALA A 291 12.78 6.25 -15.26
CA ALA A 291 13.46 5.77 -16.45
C ALA A 291 12.44 5.10 -17.39
N TYR A 292 12.33 5.57 -18.62
CA TYR A 292 11.37 5.08 -19.63
C TYR A 292 12.13 4.52 -20.83
N PRO A 293 12.34 3.21 -20.92
CA PRO A 293 13.09 2.61 -22.03
C PRO A 293 12.34 2.74 -23.36
N GLU A 294 12.94 3.42 -24.35
CA GLU A 294 12.36 3.53 -25.70
C GLU A 294 12.99 2.57 -26.73
N ARG A 295 14.14 2.00 -26.38
CA ARG A 295 14.95 1.07 -27.17
C ARG A 295 15.55 0.00 -26.25
N ALA A 296 16.11 -1.04 -26.85
CA ALA A 296 16.78 -2.09 -26.09
C ALA A 296 17.92 -1.50 -25.24
N CYS A 297 17.96 -1.85 -23.96
CA CYS A 297 18.92 -1.33 -23.00
C CYS A 297 19.48 -2.44 -22.10
N THR A 298 20.64 -2.17 -21.47
CA THR A 298 21.21 -3.04 -20.44
C THR A 298 21.36 -2.25 -19.16
N VAL A 299 20.83 -2.80 -18.06
CA VAL A 299 20.85 -2.18 -16.73
C VAL A 299 21.49 -3.10 -15.71
N ILE A 300 22.19 -2.53 -14.73
CA ILE A 300 22.66 -3.21 -13.54
C ILE A 300 21.74 -2.84 -12.38
N LEU A 301 21.32 -3.85 -11.63
CA LEU A 301 20.76 -3.71 -10.29
C LEU A 301 21.90 -3.92 -9.30
N GLU A 302 22.35 -2.82 -8.70
CA GLU A 302 23.39 -2.91 -7.66
C GLU A 302 22.73 -3.39 -6.36
N GLU A 303 23.25 -4.48 -5.81
CA GLU A 303 22.93 -4.89 -4.45
C GLU A 303 23.52 -3.84 -3.52
N LYS A 304 22.73 -2.84 -3.16
CA LYS A 304 23.01 -2.08 -1.95
C LYS A 304 22.80 -3.06 -0.80
N GLU A 305 23.82 -3.21 0.04
CA GLU A 305 23.74 -3.92 1.30
C GLU A 305 22.38 -3.61 1.94
N THR A 306 21.69 -4.67 2.34
CA THR A 306 20.50 -4.67 3.18
C THR A 306 20.75 -4.06 4.58
N GLY A 307 21.92 -3.43 4.79
CA GLY A 307 22.25 -2.64 5.97
C GLY A 307 21.75 -1.21 5.83
N ASP A 308 20.99 -0.77 6.83
CA ASP A 308 20.57 0.61 7.15
C ASP A 308 19.05 0.88 7.10
N PHE A 309 18.21 -0.16 7.06
CA PHE A 309 16.98 -0.08 7.85
C PHE A 309 17.34 -0.48 9.28
N PHE A 310 17.56 0.50 10.15
CA PHE A 310 17.67 0.25 11.58
C PHE A 310 16.28 -0.17 12.08
N VAL A 311 15.98 -1.47 12.07
CA VAL A 311 15.10 -2.00 13.11
C VAL A 311 15.95 -1.89 14.36
N LEU A 312 15.70 -0.86 15.16
CA LEU A 312 16.39 -0.62 16.41
C LEU A 312 16.04 -1.76 17.37
N THR A 313 16.84 -2.81 17.30
CA THR A 313 16.81 -3.93 18.23
C THR A 313 17.74 -3.59 19.37
N ASP A 314 17.21 -3.53 20.59
CA ASP A 314 17.75 -3.41 21.97
C ASP A 314 19.20 -2.88 22.25
N ASP A 315 20.16 -2.96 21.33
CA ASP A 315 21.60 -2.80 21.57
C ASP A 315 22.18 -1.40 21.26
N SER A 316 21.36 -0.40 20.94
CA SER A 316 21.88 0.94 20.62
C SER A 316 21.02 2.11 21.09
N ALA A 317 20.91 2.33 22.41
CA ALA A 317 20.66 3.67 22.94
C ALA A 317 21.04 3.82 24.42
N GLY A 318 21.99 4.71 24.71
CA GLY A 318 22.13 5.31 26.04
C GLY A 318 21.14 6.46 26.19
N ASN A 319 20.16 6.34 27.09
CA ASN A 319 19.35 7.47 27.54
C ASN A 319 19.53 7.70 29.06
N LYS A 320 19.64 8.97 29.44
CA LYS A 320 20.05 9.45 30.77
C LYS A 320 18.84 9.75 31.66
N ASP A 321 18.08 8.72 32.05
CA ASP A 321 17.10 8.87 33.13
C ASP A 321 17.12 7.63 34.05
N THR A 322 17.84 7.73 35.17
CA THR A 322 18.42 6.58 35.88
C THR A 322 17.41 5.69 36.63
N GLY A 323 16.18 6.18 36.85
CA GLY A 323 15.11 5.42 37.54
C GLY A 323 14.26 4.58 36.59
N LYS A 324 13.71 5.21 35.53
CA LYS A 324 12.90 4.53 34.49
C LYS A 324 13.73 3.61 33.61
N ALA A 325 14.97 3.98 33.29
CA ALA A 325 15.88 3.13 32.53
C ALA A 325 16.16 1.80 33.25
N ALA A 326 16.21 1.79 34.60
CA ALA A 326 16.43 0.56 35.36
C ALA A 326 15.19 -0.36 35.35
N ALA A 327 13.98 0.19 35.46
CA ALA A 327 12.74 -0.59 35.37
C ALA A 327 12.50 -1.11 33.94
N GLN A 328 12.73 -0.27 32.93
CA GLN A 328 12.66 -0.64 31.51
C GLN A 328 13.74 -1.69 31.17
N ALA A 329 14.97 -1.50 31.63
CA ALA A 329 16.03 -2.50 31.47
C ALA A 329 15.73 -3.78 32.24
N ALA A 330 15.10 -3.72 33.43
CA ALA A 330 14.70 -4.90 34.18
C ALA A 330 13.55 -5.65 33.50
N VAL A 331 12.57 -4.96 32.89
CA VAL A 331 11.50 -5.58 32.12
C VAL A 331 12.05 -6.18 30.83
N CYS A 332 12.84 -5.42 30.05
CA CYS A 332 13.51 -5.95 28.85
C CYS A 332 14.44 -7.12 29.20
N ALA A 333 15.22 -7.02 30.29
CA ALA A 333 16.07 -8.10 30.76
C ALA A 333 15.27 -9.27 31.33
N ALA A 334 14.10 -9.07 31.94
CA ALA A 334 13.23 -10.16 32.39
C ALA A 334 12.61 -10.89 31.19
N ILE A 335 12.18 -10.15 30.16
CA ILE A 335 11.72 -10.70 28.88
C ILE A 335 12.84 -11.52 28.22
N GLN A 336 14.09 -11.03 28.23
CA GLN A 336 15.25 -11.72 27.68
C GLN A 336 15.80 -12.86 28.57
N ALA A 337 15.71 -12.75 29.91
CA ALA A 337 16.25 -13.72 30.87
C ALA A 337 15.29 -14.89 31.16
N ALA A 338 13.98 -14.72 30.88
CA ALA A 338 12.99 -15.78 31.00
C ALA A 338 13.21 -16.97 30.02
N GLY A 339 14.18 -16.88 29.09
CA GLY A 339 14.61 -17.97 28.21
C GLY A 339 15.57 -19.00 28.84
N LYS A 340 15.90 -18.90 30.14
CA LYS A 340 16.79 -19.85 30.82
C LYS A 340 16.05 -20.75 31.81
N ALA A 341 15.37 -21.80 31.33
CA ALA A 341 15.17 -23.02 32.12
C ALA A 341 14.72 -24.24 31.29
N GLU A 342 15.52 -25.32 31.43
CA GLU A 342 15.19 -26.75 31.36
C GLU A 342 14.52 -27.32 30.10
N GLY A 343 15.36 -27.56 29.09
CA GLY A 343 15.03 -28.50 28.02
C GLY A 343 16.00 -28.40 26.86
N ALA A 344 17.20 -28.95 27.01
CA ALA A 344 18.18 -29.01 25.92
C ALA A 344 17.53 -29.57 24.64
N ILE A 345 17.61 -28.83 23.54
CA ILE A 345 17.54 -29.44 22.21
C ILE A 345 18.79 -30.30 22.13
N GLU A 346 18.63 -31.62 22.19
CA GLU A 346 19.76 -32.53 22.02
C GLU A 346 20.33 -32.30 20.63
N ALA A 347 21.57 -31.79 20.58
CA ALA A 347 22.34 -31.70 19.35
C ALA A 347 22.45 -33.13 18.79
N ARG A 348 21.77 -33.39 17.67
CA ARG A 348 21.84 -34.69 16.98
C ARG A 348 23.19 -34.89 16.27
N ASP A 349 24.04 -33.86 16.22
CA ASP A 349 25.33 -33.79 15.53
C ASP A 349 26.24 -32.76 16.25
N ASP A 350 27.57 -32.81 16.04
CA ASP A 350 28.56 -31.86 16.62
C ASP A 350 28.46 -30.44 16.03
N ARG A 351 27.47 -30.18 15.16
CA ARG A 351 27.28 -28.93 14.43
C ARG A 351 26.37 -27.95 15.19
N PRO A 352 26.57 -26.63 15.05
CA PRO A 352 25.69 -25.63 15.63
C PRO A 352 24.24 -25.79 15.16
N VAL A 353 23.30 -25.67 16.10
CA VAL A 353 21.86 -25.66 15.82
C VAL A 353 21.34 -24.24 16.00
N TYR A 354 20.53 -23.80 15.04
CA TYR A 354 19.88 -22.50 15.07
C TYR A 354 18.36 -22.61 15.04
N THR A 355 17.72 -21.56 15.54
CA THR A 355 16.29 -21.30 15.37
C THR A 355 16.09 -19.88 14.86
N VAL A 356 14.92 -19.59 14.29
CA VAL A 356 14.64 -18.29 13.68
C VAL A 356 13.34 -17.70 14.23
N ALA A 357 13.42 -16.46 14.67
CA ALA A 357 12.28 -15.62 15.02
C ALA A 357 11.97 -14.69 13.86
N ALA A 358 10.71 -14.56 13.44
CA ALA A 358 10.32 -13.65 12.38
C ALA A 358 9.07 -12.85 12.74
N ASP A 359 9.11 -11.56 12.42
CA ASP A 359 8.02 -10.62 12.51
C ASP A 359 7.70 -10.08 11.11
N ILE A 360 6.49 -10.36 10.63
CA ILE A 360 5.99 -9.90 9.34
C ILE A 360 5.05 -8.73 9.57
N GLY A 361 5.64 -7.53 9.65
CA GLY A 361 4.91 -6.28 9.67
C GLY A 361 4.47 -5.83 8.27
N THR A 362 3.47 -4.94 8.23
CA THR A 362 3.00 -4.32 6.98
C THR A 362 4.13 -3.55 6.30
N THR A 363 4.87 -2.70 7.03
CA THR A 363 5.98 -1.91 6.45
C THR A 363 7.32 -2.64 6.47
N THR A 364 7.58 -3.44 7.50
CA THR A 364 8.91 -4.02 7.79
C THR A 364 8.80 -5.50 8.07
N VAL A 365 9.72 -6.29 7.53
CA VAL A 365 9.91 -7.70 7.90
C VAL A 365 11.24 -7.81 8.64
N ALA A 366 11.22 -8.40 9.83
CA ALA A 366 12.41 -8.63 10.64
C ALA A 366 12.58 -10.12 10.91
N VAL A 367 13.78 -10.65 10.69
CA VAL A 367 14.12 -12.07 10.86
C VAL A 367 15.38 -12.15 11.70
N ARG A 368 15.33 -12.84 12.84
CA ARG A 368 16.46 -12.99 13.76
C ARG A 368 16.88 -14.44 13.88
N LEU A 369 18.18 -14.68 13.76
CA LEU A 369 18.81 -15.98 13.95
C LEU A 369 19.24 -16.13 15.42
N LEU A 370 18.85 -17.23 16.06
CA LEU A 370 19.22 -17.57 17.43
C LEU A 370 20.03 -18.86 17.46
N LYS A 371 21.13 -18.87 18.23
CA LYS A 371 21.94 -20.06 18.48
C LYS A 371 21.39 -20.82 19.68
N MET A 372 21.21 -22.13 19.50
CA MET A 372 20.73 -23.05 20.54
C MET A 372 21.90 -23.81 21.20
N PRO A 373 21.71 -24.30 22.44
CA PRO A 373 20.48 -24.30 23.26
C PRO A 373 20.20 -23.00 24.01
N GLU A 374 21.14 -22.05 24.08
CA GLU A 374 21.02 -20.88 24.95
C GLU A 374 20.04 -19.80 24.44
N GLY A 375 19.54 -19.92 23.20
CA GLY A 375 18.64 -18.94 22.60
C GLY A 375 19.32 -17.58 22.38
N ILE A 376 20.62 -17.56 22.09
CA ILE A 376 21.40 -16.33 21.97
C ILE A 376 21.19 -15.73 20.57
N PRO A 377 20.74 -14.47 20.46
CA PRO A 377 20.75 -13.72 19.20
C PRO A 377 22.13 -13.73 18.53
N VAL A 378 22.20 -14.17 17.27
CA VAL A 378 23.45 -14.23 16.50
C VAL A 378 23.49 -13.11 15.47
N ASP A 379 22.38 -12.92 14.76
CA ASP A 379 22.32 -12.05 13.60
C ASP A 379 20.86 -11.67 13.29
N VAL A 380 20.66 -10.57 12.58
CA VAL A 380 19.35 -10.05 12.21
C VAL A 380 19.33 -9.55 10.78
N ALA A 381 18.34 -9.99 10.01
CA ALA A 381 18.04 -9.49 8.68
C ALA A 381 16.71 -8.75 8.75
N ALA A 382 16.72 -7.47 8.42
CA ALA A 382 15.52 -6.65 8.43
C ALA A 382 15.43 -5.79 7.17
N GLY A 383 14.22 -5.57 6.68
CA GLY A 383 14.01 -4.74 5.51
C GLY A 383 12.56 -4.38 5.29
N ILE A 384 12.34 -3.44 4.37
CA ILE A 384 10.99 -3.06 3.95
C ILE A 384 10.27 -4.29 3.39
N ASN A 385 9.03 -4.51 3.80
CA ASN A 385 8.18 -5.56 3.26
C ASN A 385 8.02 -5.35 1.75
N ARG A 386 8.49 -6.33 0.96
CA ARG A 386 8.49 -6.25 -0.51
C ARG A 386 7.07 -6.15 -1.10
N GLN A 387 6.05 -6.57 -0.35
CA GLN A 387 4.64 -6.41 -0.70
C GLN A 387 4.19 -4.95 -0.80
N ARG A 388 4.97 -4.00 -0.26
CA ARG A 388 4.75 -2.55 -0.44
C ARG A 388 4.65 -2.13 -1.90
N ALA A 389 5.21 -2.92 -2.82
CA ALA A 389 5.07 -2.70 -4.26
C ALA A 389 3.62 -2.78 -4.77
N TYR A 390 2.73 -3.48 -4.05
CA TYR A 390 1.34 -3.75 -4.44
C TYR A 390 0.33 -2.96 -3.58
N GLY A 391 0.73 -2.49 -2.40
CA GLY A 391 -0.11 -1.68 -1.52
C GLY A 391 0.68 -1.11 -0.35
N ALA A 392 0.39 0.14 0.01
CA ALA A 392 1.10 0.84 1.08
C ALA A 392 0.72 0.36 2.49
N ASP A 393 -0.49 -0.19 2.63
CA ASP A 393 -1.11 -0.63 3.88
C ASP A 393 -1.81 -1.99 3.70
N VAL A 394 -2.48 -2.44 4.76
CA VAL A 394 -3.21 -3.72 4.79
C VAL A 394 -4.36 -3.74 3.78
N ILE A 395 -5.18 -2.68 3.73
CA ILE A 395 -6.38 -2.61 2.89
C ILE A 395 -6.03 -2.62 1.40
N SER A 396 -5.09 -1.79 0.98
CA SER A 396 -4.62 -1.75 -0.41
C SER A 396 -4.00 -3.07 -0.87
N ARG A 397 -3.40 -3.86 0.04
CA ARG A 397 -2.92 -5.21 -0.27
C ARG A 397 -4.04 -6.23 -0.36
N ILE A 398 -5.07 -6.13 0.48
CA ILE A 398 -6.29 -6.94 0.36
C ILE A 398 -6.95 -6.67 -0.99
N GLU A 399 -7.11 -5.41 -1.36
CA GLU A 399 -7.66 -5.00 -2.66
C GLU A 399 -6.82 -5.54 -3.82
N ALA A 400 -5.50 -5.37 -3.78
CA ALA A 400 -4.61 -5.92 -4.80
C ALA A 400 -4.70 -7.44 -4.90
N SER A 401 -4.74 -8.14 -3.76
CA SER A 401 -4.91 -9.59 -3.71
C SER A 401 -6.23 -10.01 -4.37
N ASN A 402 -7.33 -9.31 -4.05
CA ASN A 402 -8.66 -9.59 -4.59
C ASN A 402 -8.77 -9.21 -6.07
N ALA A 403 -7.96 -8.26 -6.54
CA ALA A 403 -7.83 -7.85 -7.94
C ALA A 403 -6.84 -8.74 -8.74
N GLY A 404 -6.60 -9.97 -8.29
CA GLY A 404 -5.79 -10.96 -9.02
C GLY A 404 -4.28 -10.89 -8.76
N LYS A 405 -3.81 -10.16 -7.74
CA LYS A 405 -2.38 -10.12 -7.34
C LYS A 405 -2.02 -11.00 -6.14
N ALA A 406 -2.92 -11.92 -5.75
CA ALA A 406 -2.74 -12.80 -4.61
C ALA A 406 -1.44 -13.61 -4.68
N GLU A 407 -1.13 -14.20 -5.84
CA GLU A 407 0.03 -15.09 -5.97
C GLU A 407 1.35 -14.32 -6.04
N GLU A 408 1.36 -13.13 -6.64
CA GLU A 408 2.52 -12.23 -6.58
C GLU A 408 2.80 -11.73 -5.15
N LEU A 409 1.76 -11.35 -4.41
CA LEU A 409 1.89 -10.93 -3.00
C LEU A 409 2.43 -12.06 -2.12
N LYS A 410 1.91 -13.28 -2.28
CA LYS A 410 2.35 -14.49 -1.57
C LYS A 410 3.79 -14.83 -1.91
N LYS A 411 4.14 -14.86 -3.21
CA LYS A 411 5.50 -15.11 -3.67
C LYS A 411 6.46 -14.06 -3.13
N SER A 412 6.07 -12.78 -3.13
CA SER A 412 6.89 -11.67 -2.66
C SER A 412 7.37 -11.87 -1.22
N ILE A 413 6.45 -12.19 -0.29
CA ILE A 413 6.80 -12.38 1.13
C ILE A 413 7.58 -13.68 1.36
N ARG A 414 7.21 -14.78 0.69
CA ARG A 414 7.94 -16.07 0.81
C ARG A 414 9.37 -15.95 0.31
N VAL A 415 9.58 -15.27 -0.82
CA VAL A 415 10.92 -15.01 -1.35
C VAL A 415 11.71 -14.10 -0.40
N GLN A 416 11.10 -13.06 0.16
CA GLN A 416 11.80 -12.18 1.12
C GLN A 416 12.28 -12.95 2.36
N LEU A 417 11.42 -13.78 2.97
CA LEU A 417 11.78 -14.58 4.13
C LEU A 417 12.90 -15.59 3.79
N ARG A 418 12.78 -16.26 2.64
CA ARG A 418 13.81 -17.19 2.16
C ARG A 418 15.15 -16.50 1.94
N ASP A 419 15.16 -15.35 1.27
CA ASP A 419 16.39 -14.61 1.01
C ASP A 419 17.05 -14.17 2.33
N ALA A 420 16.26 -13.70 3.30
CA ALA A 420 16.74 -13.35 4.64
C ALA A 420 17.34 -14.56 5.38
N LEU A 421 16.71 -15.73 5.31
CA LEU A 421 17.22 -16.97 5.90
C LEU A 421 18.56 -17.40 5.28
N LEU A 422 18.69 -17.28 3.95
CA LEU A 422 19.92 -17.60 3.22
C LEU A 422 21.04 -16.60 3.55
N GLU A 423 20.71 -15.31 3.69
CA GLU A 423 21.64 -14.26 4.11
C GLU A 423 22.15 -14.52 5.54
N LEU A 424 21.25 -14.80 6.48
CA LEU A 424 21.60 -15.08 7.88
C LEU A 424 22.48 -16.32 8.04
N MET A 425 22.30 -17.33 7.19
CA MET A 425 23.09 -18.56 7.18
C MET A 425 24.30 -18.51 6.24
N LYS A 426 24.54 -17.40 5.55
CA LYS A 426 25.66 -17.23 4.64
C LYS A 426 26.97 -17.39 5.41
N ASP A 427 27.85 -18.24 4.90
CA ASP A 427 29.16 -18.55 5.51
C ASP A 427 29.08 -19.12 6.96
N ARG A 428 27.91 -19.61 7.38
CA ARG A 428 27.72 -20.24 8.70
C ARG A 428 27.60 -21.75 8.58
N GLU A 429 28.30 -22.46 9.46
CA GLU A 429 28.11 -23.90 9.65
C GLU A 429 26.94 -24.16 10.60
N GLY A 430 26.15 -25.20 10.29
CA GLY A 430 25.02 -25.65 11.12
C GLY A 430 23.73 -25.78 10.33
N THR A 431 22.63 -25.97 11.06
CA THR A 431 21.28 -26.07 10.47
C THR A 431 20.28 -25.24 11.26
N VAL A 432 19.28 -24.70 10.57
CA VAL A 432 18.10 -24.11 11.22
C VAL A 432 17.06 -25.20 11.37
N GLN A 433 16.64 -25.47 12.61
CA GLN A 433 15.65 -26.52 12.88
C GLN A 433 14.22 -25.99 12.91
N ARG A 434 14.01 -24.82 13.51
CA ARG A 434 12.67 -24.28 13.75
C ARG A 434 12.62 -22.78 13.47
N MET A 435 11.48 -22.34 12.93
CA MET A 435 11.15 -20.94 12.73
C MET A 435 9.79 -20.64 13.38
N MET A 436 9.69 -19.51 14.09
CA MET A 436 8.43 -19.01 14.62
C MET A 436 8.11 -17.64 14.05
N ILE A 437 6.88 -17.48 13.56
CA ILE A 437 6.44 -16.31 12.80
C ILE A 437 5.29 -15.62 13.53
N GLY A 438 5.44 -14.32 13.79
CA GLY A 438 4.36 -13.42 14.17
C GLY A 438 4.06 -12.42 13.05
N GLY A 439 2.84 -11.88 13.05
CA GLY A 439 2.39 -10.91 12.07
C GLY A 439 0.88 -10.74 12.10
N ASN A 440 0.39 -9.61 11.60
CA ASN A 440 -1.05 -9.37 11.54
C ASN A 440 -1.74 -10.38 10.61
N SER A 441 -3.03 -10.59 10.82
CA SER A 441 -3.79 -11.64 10.13
C SER A 441 -3.72 -11.52 8.61
N THR A 442 -3.74 -10.31 8.05
CA THR A 442 -3.61 -10.13 6.59
C THR A 442 -2.24 -10.58 6.09
N MET A 443 -1.16 -10.22 6.78
CA MET A 443 0.19 -10.66 6.38
C MET A 443 0.31 -12.18 6.41
N ILE A 444 -0.32 -12.85 7.38
CA ILE A 444 -0.37 -14.31 7.45
C ILE A 444 -1.22 -14.91 6.32
N HIS A 445 -2.36 -14.31 5.97
CA HIS A 445 -3.17 -14.78 4.84
C HIS A 445 -2.39 -14.70 3.52
N LEU A 446 -1.68 -13.60 3.28
CA LEU A 446 -0.83 -13.45 2.11
C LEU A 446 0.35 -14.44 2.13
N LEU A 447 0.98 -14.66 3.29
CA LEU A 447 2.04 -15.66 3.44
C LEU A 447 1.53 -17.08 3.10
N MET A 448 0.38 -17.46 3.64
CA MET A 448 -0.18 -18.80 3.47
C MET A 448 -0.87 -19.00 2.13
N GLY A 449 -1.19 -17.91 1.41
CA GLY A 449 -1.96 -17.95 0.17
C GLY A 449 -3.46 -18.18 0.39
N TYR A 450 -3.98 -17.75 1.54
CA TYR A 450 -5.42 -17.79 1.82
C TYR A 450 -6.16 -16.64 1.12
N SER A 451 -7.44 -16.85 0.85
CA SER A 451 -8.30 -15.81 0.27
C SER A 451 -8.36 -14.59 1.19
N CYS A 452 -8.18 -13.40 0.62
CA CYS A 452 -8.32 -12.12 1.31
C CYS A 452 -9.70 -11.47 1.10
N GLN A 453 -10.62 -12.12 0.38
CA GLN A 453 -11.95 -11.55 0.04
C GLN A 453 -12.74 -11.16 1.30
N GLY A 454 -12.72 -12.01 2.32
CA GLY A 454 -13.43 -11.78 3.57
C GLY A 454 -12.79 -10.72 4.49
N LEU A 455 -11.52 -10.36 4.27
CA LEU A 455 -10.79 -9.46 5.19
C LEU A 455 -11.15 -7.99 5.00
N GLY A 456 -11.52 -7.58 3.78
CA GLY A 456 -11.80 -6.19 3.43
C GLY A 456 -13.29 -5.79 3.47
N VAL A 457 -14.18 -6.76 3.71
CA VAL A 457 -15.63 -6.55 3.63
C VAL A 457 -16.27 -7.01 4.94
N TYR A 458 -17.16 -6.19 5.51
CA TYR A 458 -17.93 -6.55 6.70
C TYR A 458 -18.69 -7.88 6.46
N PRO A 459 -18.62 -8.87 7.37
CA PRO A 459 -18.21 -8.78 8.78
C PRO A 459 -16.71 -9.04 9.07
N PHE A 460 -15.82 -8.84 8.10
CA PHE A 460 -14.36 -8.98 8.22
C PHE A 460 -13.95 -10.38 8.68
N THR A 461 -14.23 -11.39 7.86
CA THR A 461 -14.03 -12.81 8.22
C THR A 461 -12.70 -13.33 7.69
N PRO A 462 -11.77 -13.77 8.55
CA PRO A 462 -10.55 -14.43 8.12
C PRO A 462 -10.79 -15.91 7.79
N VAL A 463 -9.95 -16.47 6.90
CA VAL A 463 -9.95 -17.90 6.56
C VAL A 463 -9.39 -18.73 7.72
N ASN A 464 -8.28 -18.29 8.31
CA ASN A 464 -7.64 -18.97 9.42
C ASN A 464 -6.84 -17.97 10.27
N ILE A 465 -7.05 -18.03 11.58
CA ILE A 465 -6.33 -17.28 12.61
C ILE A 465 -5.78 -18.19 13.73
N SER A 466 -5.98 -19.51 13.62
CA SER A 466 -5.41 -20.47 14.56
C SER A 466 -3.91 -20.65 14.34
N THR A 467 -3.23 -21.30 15.29
CA THR A 467 -1.83 -21.72 15.13
C THR A 467 -1.67 -22.54 13.85
N ILE A 468 -0.63 -22.23 13.06
CA ILE A 468 -0.32 -22.95 11.83
C ILE A 468 1.00 -23.67 12.00
N HIS A 469 1.01 -24.97 11.74
CA HIS A 469 2.22 -25.77 11.62
C HIS A 469 2.45 -26.11 10.15
N THR A 470 3.66 -25.84 9.65
CA THR A 470 4.07 -26.15 8.29
C THR A 470 5.58 -26.43 8.26
N THR A 471 6.10 -26.78 7.09
CA THR A 471 7.54 -26.99 6.87
C THR A 471 8.08 -25.99 5.85
N GLY A 472 9.40 -25.82 5.81
CA GLY A 472 10.01 -24.99 4.79
C GLY A 472 9.79 -25.52 3.37
N GLU A 473 9.62 -26.82 3.17
CA GLU A 473 9.21 -27.40 1.88
C GLU A 473 7.80 -26.96 1.46
N GLU A 474 6.83 -26.99 2.36
CA GLU A 474 5.46 -26.54 2.08
C GLU A 474 5.37 -25.02 1.87
N LEU A 475 6.13 -24.25 2.66
CA LEU A 475 6.07 -22.79 2.62
C LEU A 475 6.88 -22.21 1.44
N PHE A 476 8.10 -22.67 1.20
CA PHE A 476 8.98 -22.12 0.16
C PHE A 476 9.04 -22.95 -1.13
N GLY A 477 8.43 -24.14 -1.13
CA GLY A 477 8.36 -25.06 -2.27
C GLY A 477 9.41 -26.16 -2.25
N SER A 478 9.24 -27.18 -3.10
CA SER A 478 10.07 -28.40 -3.10
C SER A 478 11.43 -28.25 -3.81
N ARG A 479 11.64 -27.20 -4.62
CA ARG A 479 12.88 -26.97 -5.38
C ARG A 479 13.97 -26.21 -4.61
N LEU A 480 14.06 -26.42 -3.29
CA LEU A 480 15.11 -25.80 -2.46
C LEU A 480 16.38 -26.64 -2.53
N GLN A 481 17.55 -26.02 -2.62
CA GLN A 481 18.83 -26.75 -2.67
C GLN A 481 19.26 -27.22 -1.27
N GLN A 482 19.07 -26.37 -0.26
CA GLN A 482 19.47 -26.59 1.12
C GLN A 482 18.51 -27.54 1.84
N SER A 483 19.01 -28.67 2.37
CA SER A 483 18.18 -29.64 3.11
C SER A 483 17.57 -29.06 4.38
N TRP A 484 18.36 -28.32 5.16
CA TRP A 484 17.89 -27.70 6.38
C TRP A 484 16.71 -26.76 6.14
N LEU A 485 16.68 -26.06 5.00
CA LEU A 485 15.60 -25.14 4.67
C LEU A 485 14.31 -25.89 4.28
N ARG A 486 14.41 -27.10 3.72
CA ARG A 486 13.24 -27.96 3.46
C ARG A 486 12.67 -28.55 4.73
N GLU A 487 13.54 -29.05 5.60
CA GLU A 487 13.21 -29.81 6.82
C GLU A 487 12.86 -28.90 8.01
N MET A 488 13.11 -27.59 7.92
CA MET A 488 12.81 -26.64 8.98
C MET A 488 11.31 -26.64 9.32
N GLU A 489 11.00 -26.86 10.59
CA GLU A 489 9.63 -26.74 11.10
C GLU A 489 9.28 -25.25 11.26
N ILE A 490 8.11 -24.85 10.80
CA ILE A 490 7.64 -23.47 10.85
C ILE A 490 6.33 -23.43 11.62
N THR A 491 6.28 -22.59 12.64
CA THR A 491 5.06 -22.33 13.40
C THR A 491 4.66 -20.86 13.28
N VAL A 492 3.42 -20.60 12.90
CA VAL A 492 2.83 -19.25 12.85
C VAL A 492 1.95 -19.05 14.07
N CYS A 493 2.14 -17.93 14.76
CA CYS A 493 1.40 -17.58 15.97
C CYS A 493 -0.11 -17.40 15.69
N PRO A 494 -0.98 -17.81 16.62
CA PRO A 494 -2.42 -17.60 16.49
C PRO A 494 -2.77 -16.11 16.60
N GLY A 495 -3.66 -15.64 15.73
CA GLY A 495 -4.30 -14.31 15.82
C GLY A 495 -5.61 -14.34 16.59
N VAL A 496 -6.18 -13.16 16.82
CA VAL A 496 -7.46 -12.99 17.55
C VAL A 496 -8.61 -12.69 16.59
N SER A 497 -8.38 -11.84 15.59
CA SER A 497 -9.39 -11.37 14.64
C SER A 497 -8.76 -11.05 13.27
N THR A 498 -9.54 -10.45 12.36
CA THR A 498 -9.02 -9.94 11.07
C THR A 498 -8.00 -8.82 11.24
N PHE A 499 -8.17 -7.95 12.25
CA PHE A 499 -7.32 -6.77 12.45
C PHE A 499 -6.34 -6.92 13.61
N VAL A 500 -6.46 -7.97 14.42
CA VAL A 500 -5.52 -8.29 15.51
C VAL A 500 -4.94 -9.69 15.28
N GLY A 501 -3.67 -9.75 14.87
CA GLY A 501 -3.02 -11.00 14.49
C GLY A 501 -2.08 -11.57 15.54
N GLY A 502 -1.23 -12.50 15.08
CA GLY A 502 -0.31 -13.24 15.92
C GLY A 502 0.88 -12.41 16.40
N ASP A 503 1.12 -11.25 15.81
CA ASP A 503 2.03 -10.22 16.32
C ASP A 503 1.63 -9.72 17.70
N ILE A 504 0.34 -9.39 17.89
CA ILE A 504 -0.19 -8.93 19.17
C ILE A 504 -0.27 -10.07 20.17
N THR A 505 -0.68 -11.28 19.74
CA THR A 505 -0.63 -12.47 20.61
C THR A 505 0.78 -12.76 21.10
N ALA A 506 1.78 -12.70 20.22
CA ALA A 506 3.18 -12.86 20.59
C ALA A 506 3.63 -11.76 21.55
N GLY A 507 3.18 -10.51 21.34
CA GLY A 507 3.46 -9.40 22.24
C GLY A 507 2.86 -9.56 23.64
N MET A 508 1.59 -9.98 23.75
CA MET A 508 0.95 -10.29 25.03
C MET A 508 1.68 -11.43 25.76
N TYR A 509 2.15 -12.44 25.02
CA TYR A 509 2.94 -13.53 25.56
C TYR A 509 4.34 -13.08 26.05
N ALA A 510 4.99 -12.18 25.31
CA ALA A 510 6.26 -11.59 25.71
C ALA A 510 6.14 -10.90 27.09
N LEU A 511 5.02 -10.20 27.29
CA LEU A 511 4.69 -9.41 28.49
C LEU A 511 3.96 -10.21 29.60
N ASP A 512 3.78 -11.52 29.39
CA ASP A 512 3.13 -12.44 30.33
C ASP A 512 1.73 -11.98 30.78
N PHE A 513 0.89 -11.49 29.86
CA PHE A 513 -0.49 -11.05 30.16
C PHE A 513 -1.30 -12.11 30.93
N ASP A 514 -1.12 -13.39 30.59
CA ASP A 514 -1.74 -14.55 31.22
C ASP A 514 -1.24 -14.83 32.66
N LYS A 515 -0.23 -14.11 33.13
CA LYS A 515 0.28 -14.20 34.52
C LYS A 515 0.04 -12.92 35.31
N GLN A 516 -0.39 -11.84 34.67
CA GLN A 516 -0.65 -10.59 35.38
C GLN A 516 -1.90 -10.71 36.26
N GLU A 517 -1.81 -10.19 37.50
CA GLU A 517 -2.96 -10.09 38.40
C GLU A 517 -3.75 -8.79 38.22
N ARG A 518 -3.07 -7.73 37.77
CA ARG A 518 -3.66 -6.42 37.48
C ARG A 518 -3.68 -6.19 35.97
N PRO A 519 -4.68 -5.45 35.45
CA PRO A 519 -4.70 -5.09 34.03
C PRO A 519 -3.41 -4.37 33.63
N CYS A 520 -2.93 -4.70 32.45
CA CYS A 520 -1.88 -3.96 31.76
C CYS A 520 -2.35 -3.66 30.35
N VAL A 521 -1.71 -2.68 29.71
CA VAL A 521 -2.02 -2.26 28.35
C VAL A 521 -0.81 -2.51 27.47
N LEU A 522 -1.04 -3.03 26.27
CA LEU A 522 -0.07 -3.07 25.18
C LEU A 522 -0.60 -2.16 24.07
N ILE A 523 0.20 -1.20 23.61
CA ILE A 523 -0.09 -0.37 22.44
C ILE A 523 1.04 -0.61 21.44
N ASP A 524 0.75 -1.29 20.34
CA ASP A 524 1.69 -1.45 19.23
C ASP A 524 1.49 -0.31 18.24
N LEU A 525 2.48 0.57 18.14
CA LEU A 525 2.44 1.73 17.25
C LEU A 525 3.15 1.38 15.95
N GLY A 526 2.36 0.96 14.97
CA GLY A 526 2.78 0.75 13.58
C GLY A 526 1.93 1.55 12.60
N THR A 527 1.72 0.98 11.42
CA THR A 527 0.82 1.54 10.39
C THR A 527 -0.63 1.57 10.88
N ASN A 528 -0.99 0.58 11.70
CA ASN A 528 -2.20 0.58 12.51
C ASN A 528 -1.81 0.82 13.97
N GLY A 529 -2.77 1.25 14.79
CA GLY A 529 -2.63 1.26 16.24
C GLY A 529 -3.34 0.06 16.82
N GLU A 530 -2.69 -1.10 16.82
CA GLU A 530 -3.16 -2.29 17.53
C GLU A 530 -2.92 -2.15 19.04
N MET A 531 -3.84 -2.66 19.85
CA MET A 531 -3.73 -2.55 21.29
C MET A 531 -4.50 -3.63 22.03
N ALA A 532 -4.04 -3.94 23.23
CA ALA A 532 -4.64 -4.88 24.14
C ALA A 532 -4.71 -4.30 25.55
N VAL A 533 -5.80 -4.53 26.28
CA VAL A 533 -5.89 -4.31 27.72
C VAL A 533 -6.32 -5.60 28.39
N GLY A 534 -5.62 -6.01 29.45
CA GLY A 534 -6.04 -7.18 30.18
C GLY A 534 -5.05 -7.74 31.18
N CYS A 535 -5.45 -8.86 31.74
CA CYS A 535 -4.71 -9.70 32.68
C CYS A 535 -5.12 -11.16 32.46
N ARG A 536 -4.73 -12.07 33.36
CA ARG A 536 -5.03 -13.51 33.23
C ARG A 536 -6.52 -13.85 33.13
N ASP A 537 -7.40 -13.00 33.66
CA ASP A 537 -8.83 -13.29 33.80
C ASP A 537 -9.66 -12.80 32.60
N ARG A 538 -9.21 -11.72 31.94
CA ARG A 538 -9.91 -11.09 30.81
C ARG A 538 -8.97 -10.23 30.00
N ILE A 539 -9.08 -10.32 28.68
CA ILE A 539 -8.32 -9.52 27.72
C ILE A 539 -9.27 -8.95 26.67
N LEU A 540 -9.16 -7.65 26.39
CA LEU A 540 -9.79 -7.00 25.25
C LEU A 540 -8.72 -6.51 24.29
N VAL A 541 -8.97 -6.63 22.99
CA VAL A 541 -8.08 -6.14 21.94
C VAL A 541 -8.83 -5.27 20.96
N THR A 542 -8.12 -4.36 20.30
CA THR A 542 -8.66 -3.62 19.16
C THR A 542 -7.56 -3.17 18.21
N SER A 543 -7.95 -2.63 17.06
CA SER A 543 -7.07 -2.02 16.09
C SER A 543 -7.68 -0.72 15.59
N THR A 544 -6.86 0.32 15.52
CA THR A 544 -7.24 1.66 15.06
C THR A 544 -6.54 2.00 13.75
N ALA A 545 -7.25 2.66 12.84
CA ALA A 545 -6.65 3.24 11.64
C ALA A 545 -5.93 4.55 11.99
N ALA A 546 -4.78 4.45 12.66
CA ALA A 546 -3.95 5.60 13.01
C ALA A 546 -3.30 6.26 11.78
N GLY A 547 -3.07 5.49 10.71
CA GLY A 547 -2.39 5.97 9.52
C GLY A 547 -0.87 6.07 9.73
N PRO A 548 -0.10 6.32 8.65
CA PRO A 548 1.35 6.10 8.67
C PRO A 548 2.15 7.29 9.24
N ALA A 549 1.51 8.26 9.91
CA ALA A 549 2.17 9.49 10.37
C ALA A 549 3.36 9.20 11.32
N PHE A 550 3.21 8.23 12.24
CA PHE A 550 4.27 7.80 13.15
C PHE A 550 5.43 7.08 12.44
N GLU A 551 5.23 6.60 11.22
CA GLU A 551 6.29 6.03 10.36
C GLU A 551 6.88 7.07 9.38
N GLY A 552 6.48 8.34 9.49
CA GLY A 552 6.85 9.40 8.56
C GLY A 552 6.08 9.34 7.22
N GLY A 553 5.01 8.55 7.12
CA GLY A 553 4.11 8.57 5.97
C GLY A 553 3.16 9.78 6.02
N ASN A 554 2.73 10.27 4.85
CA ASN A 554 1.91 11.48 4.66
C ASN A 554 2.48 12.81 5.17
N ILE A 555 3.57 12.78 5.93
CA ILE A 555 4.35 13.96 6.32
C ILE A 555 5.19 14.45 5.12
N VAL A 556 5.19 15.76 4.83
CA VAL A 556 5.83 16.35 3.63
C VAL A 556 7.30 15.95 3.49
N CYS A 557 8.05 16.15 4.56
CA CYS A 557 9.46 15.79 4.65
C CYS A 557 9.65 14.49 5.45
N GLY A 558 8.60 13.68 5.55
CA GLY A 558 8.57 12.44 6.31
C GLY A 558 9.44 11.33 5.72
N THR A 559 10.09 10.58 6.59
CA THR A 559 10.86 9.38 6.27
C THR A 559 10.76 8.36 7.41
N GLY A 560 11.07 7.10 7.14
CA GLY A 560 11.22 6.10 8.20
C GLY A 560 12.47 6.36 9.06
N SER A 561 12.66 5.53 10.10
CA SER A 561 13.83 5.58 10.99
C SER A 561 15.12 5.10 10.29
N ILE A 562 15.72 5.99 9.49
CA ILE A 562 16.95 5.73 8.72
C ILE A 562 18.05 6.75 9.10
N PRO A 563 19.33 6.45 8.83
CA PRO A 563 20.40 7.43 9.03
C PRO A 563 20.10 8.77 8.34
N GLY A 564 20.27 9.86 9.09
CA GLY A 564 19.95 11.23 8.65
C GLY A 564 18.50 11.66 8.90
N ALA A 565 17.60 10.77 9.31
CA ALA A 565 16.26 11.19 9.74
C ALA A 565 16.33 11.99 11.05
N ILE A 566 15.68 13.14 11.10
CA ILE A 566 15.50 13.94 12.31
C ILE A 566 14.65 13.14 13.28
N CYS A 567 15.23 12.79 14.43
CA CYS A 567 14.60 11.96 15.45
C CYS A 567 14.36 12.69 16.77
N SER A 568 14.90 13.90 16.93
CA SER A 568 14.60 14.77 18.07
C SER A 568 14.72 16.23 17.69
N VAL A 569 13.85 17.05 18.26
CA VAL A 569 13.76 18.49 18.02
C VAL A 569 13.63 19.20 19.37
N GLU A 570 14.41 20.26 19.53
CA GLU A 570 14.29 21.24 20.62
C GLU A 570 14.24 22.64 20.02
N LEU A 571 13.35 23.51 20.50
CA LEU A 571 13.34 24.91 20.07
C LEU A 571 14.16 25.77 21.03
N ARG A 572 15.08 26.56 20.48
CA ARG A 572 15.91 27.53 21.21
C ARG A 572 15.91 28.85 20.44
N ASP A 573 15.52 29.93 21.11
CA ASP A 573 15.45 31.29 20.52
C ASP A 573 14.68 31.34 19.18
N GLY A 574 13.57 30.59 19.09
CA GLY A 574 12.74 30.51 17.89
C GLY A 574 13.34 29.69 16.73
N ARG A 575 14.42 28.95 16.96
CA ARG A 575 15.07 28.08 15.96
C ARG A 575 15.09 26.63 16.42
N ALA A 576 14.94 25.70 15.47
CA ALA A 576 15.11 24.28 15.74
C ALA A 576 16.58 23.91 15.95
N SER A 577 16.84 23.17 17.03
CA SER A 577 18.02 22.34 17.20
C SER A 577 17.58 20.89 17.02
N VAL A 578 18.17 20.21 16.03
CA VAL A 578 17.76 18.86 15.64
C VAL A 578 18.86 17.84 15.88
N ARG A 579 18.45 16.61 16.22
CA ARG A 579 19.32 15.44 16.23
C ARG A 579 18.85 14.45 15.19
N THR A 580 19.80 13.88 14.45
CA THR A 580 19.53 12.88 13.41
C THR A 580 20.02 11.50 13.82
N ILE A 581 19.37 10.47 13.28
CA ILE A 581 19.81 9.08 13.45
C ILE A 581 21.19 8.91 12.80
N GLY A 582 22.12 8.30 13.54
CA GLY A 582 23.50 8.09 13.10
C GLY A 582 24.34 9.36 12.94
N GLY A 583 23.86 10.53 13.40
CA GLY A 583 24.59 11.80 13.31
C GLY A 583 24.89 12.26 11.88
N LYS A 584 24.13 11.76 10.90
CA LYS A 584 24.28 12.11 9.47
C LYS A 584 23.56 13.44 9.15
N PRO A 585 23.92 14.09 8.03
CA PRO A 585 23.16 15.20 7.47
C PRO A 585 21.65 14.91 7.41
N ALA A 586 20.83 15.91 7.70
CA ALA A 586 19.40 15.73 7.81
C ALA A 586 18.79 15.40 6.43
N SER A 587 18.02 14.33 6.33
CA SER A 587 17.45 13.85 5.06
C SER A 587 15.92 13.80 5.07
N GLY A 588 15.30 13.94 6.23
CA GLY A 588 13.85 13.96 6.45
C GLY A 588 13.53 13.92 7.94
N ILE A 589 12.26 13.74 8.29
CA ILE A 589 11.74 13.69 9.66
C ILE A 589 11.16 12.30 9.91
N CYS A 590 11.60 11.58 10.94
CA CYS A 590 10.94 10.34 11.36
C CYS A 590 9.86 10.61 12.41
N GLY A 591 9.06 9.59 12.75
CA GLY A 591 7.94 9.76 13.69
C GLY A 591 8.30 10.44 15.00
N THR A 592 9.49 10.15 15.58
CA THR A 592 9.86 10.74 16.88
C THR A 592 10.20 12.21 16.70
N GLY A 593 10.81 12.56 15.56
CA GLY A 593 11.00 13.96 15.15
C GLY A 593 9.67 14.69 14.94
N VAL A 594 8.63 14.02 14.43
CA VAL A 594 7.29 14.61 14.25
C VAL A 594 6.65 14.93 15.60
N ILE A 595 6.68 13.99 16.57
CA ILE A 595 6.17 14.23 17.93
C ILE A 595 6.95 15.35 18.61
N ASP A 596 8.28 15.31 18.57
CA ASP A 596 9.12 16.34 19.18
C ASP A 596 8.85 17.72 18.56
N THR A 597 8.68 17.78 17.23
CA THR A 597 8.38 19.03 16.53
C THR A 597 7.05 19.61 17.01
N VAL A 598 5.98 18.83 17.02
CA VAL A 598 4.66 19.31 17.45
C VAL A 598 4.68 19.71 18.92
N TYR A 599 5.31 18.92 19.78
CA TYR A 599 5.48 19.26 21.19
C TYR A 599 6.16 20.61 21.38
N GLU A 600 7.30 20.85 20.72
CA GLU A 600 8.04 22.10 20.87
C GLU A 600 7.27 23.28 20.27
N LEU A 601 6.61 23.11 19.12
CA LEU A 601 5.80 24.16 18.49
C LEU A 601 4.59 24.54 19.36
N LYS A 602 3.91 23.57 19.96
CA LYS A 602 2.81 23.81 20.92
C LYS A 602 3.31 24.50 22.18
N LYS A 603 4.41 24.00 22.76
CA LYS A 603 5.05 24.58 23.96
C LYS A 603 5.50 26.04 23.76
N THR A 604 5.89 26.40 22.55
CA THR A 604 6.33 27.78 22.21
C THR A 604 5.19 28.68 21.74
N GLY A 605 3.97 28.16 21.61
CA GLY A 605 2.80 28.91 21.14
C GLY A 605 2.76 29.15 19.63
N ILE A 606 3.63 28.52 18.85
CA ILE A 606 3.59 28.58 17.38
C ILE A 606 2.37 27.81 16.86
N ILE A 607 1.95 26.77 17.60
CA ILE A 607 0.73 26.03 17.35
C ILE A 607 -0.19 26.16 18.58
N ASP A 608 -1.48 26.39 18.36
CA ASP A 608 -2.50 26.38 19.41
C ASP A 608 -3.05 24.98 19.73
N GLU A 609 -3.95 24.86 20.71
CA GLU A 609 -4.58 23.58 21.08
C GLU A 609 -5.36 22.94 19.92
N THR A 610 -5.81 23.72 18.94
CA THR A 610 -6.52 23.20 17.76
C THR A 610 -5.58 22.66 16.69
N GLY A 611 -4.28 22.86 16.87
CA GLY A 611 -3.25 22.51 15.89
C GLY A 611 -3.02 23.57 14.82
N LEU A 612 -3.60 24.76 14.95
CA LEU A 612 -3.42 25.85 14.00
C LEU A 612 -2.08 26.53 14.24
N MET A 613 -1.26 26.62 13.19
CA MET A 613 -0.02 27.36 13.17
C MET A 613 -0.29 28.86 13.05
N GLU A 614 0.47 29.67 13.78
CA GLU A 614 0.48 31.13 13.59
C GLU A 614 1.16 31.52 12.28
N GLU A 615 0.85 32.72 11.76
CA GLU A 615 1.57 33.32 10.64
C GLU A 615 2.99 33.75 11.06
N PRO A 616 4.03 33.54 10.22
CA PRO A 616 3.97 33.09 8.83
C PRO A 616 4.05 31.56 8.64
N TRP A 617 4.10 30.79 9.72
CA TRP A 617 4.38 29.35 9.67
C TRP A 617 3.23 28.53 9.08
N PHE A 618 2.01 29.05 9.16
CA PHE A 618 0.84 28.44 8.51
C PHE A 618 1.09 28.23 7.00
N ASP A 619 1.55 29.28 6.31
CA ASP A 619 1.82 29.25 4.87
C ASP A 619 3.22 28.72 4.54
N GLU A 620 4.25 29.14 5.28
CA GLU A 620 5.65 28.86 4.93
C GLU A 620 6.19 27.54 5.49
N GLY A 621 5.52 26.97 6.50
CA GLY A 621 6.03 25.86 7.30
C GLY A 621 7.21 26.25 8.20
N PHE A 622 7.35 25.54 9.31
CA PHE A 622 8.43 25.75 10.27
C PHE A 622 9.73 25.09 9.81
N LEU A 623 10.84 25.84 9.76
CA LEU A 623 12.14 25.33 9.31
C LEU A 623 12.83 24.50 10.41
N LEU A 624 13.09 23.23 10.11
CA LEU A 624 13.82 22.31 11.01
C LEU A 624 15.31 22.19 10.65
N SER A 625 15.65 22.18 9.37
CA SER A 625 17.04 22.10 8.91
C SER A 625 17.24 22.79 7.57
N GLU A 626 18.36 23.50 7.44
CA GLU A 626 18.79 24.18 6.21
C GLU A 626 19.38 23.20 5.19
N ALA A 627 19.35 23.60 3.90
CA ALA A 627 19.86 22.83 2.78
C ALA A 627 21.33 22.41 2.92
N ALA A 628 22.19 23.25 3.50
CA ALA A 628 23.63 22.97 3.64
C ALA A 628 23.95 21.84 4.65
N LEU A 629 23.01 21.53 5.55
CA LEU A 629 23.09 20.43 6.51
C LEU A 629 22.40 19.16 6.00
N SER A 630 21.87 19.17 4.77
CA SER A 630 21.19 18.03 4.13
C SER A 630 21.97 17.52 2.93
N ASP A 631 22.06 16.21 2.77
CA ASP A 631 22.72 15.60 1.59
C ASP A 631 21.95 15.87 0.28
N SER A 632 20.67 16.22 0.37
CA SER A 632 19.79 16.50 -0.79
C SER A 632 19.79 17.96 -1.22
N GLY A 633 20.42 18.87 -0.47
CA GLY A 633 20.38 20.31 -0.71
C GLY A 633 18.98 20.93 -0.57
N ARG A 634 18.06 20.27 0.14
CA ARG A 634 16.66 20.69 0.31
C ARG A 634 16.39 21.08 1.76
N GLU A 635 15.71 22.21 1.97
CA GLU A 635 15.21 22.59 3.29
C GLU A 635 14.22 21.55 3.83
N ILE A 636 14.38 21.19 5.10
CA ILE A 636 13.42 20.33 5.81
C ILE A 636 12.51 21.23 6.63
N ARG A 637 11.24 21.29 6.23
CA ARG A 637 10.19 22.09 6.86
C ARG A 637 9.04 21.22 7.32
N PHE A 638 8.36 21.68 8.38
CA PHE A 638 7.18 21.04 8.94
C PHE A 638 5.97 21.95 8.76
N TYR A 639 4.92 21.47 8.09
CA TYR A 639 3.81 22.28 7.62
C TYR A 639 2.53 22.06 8.42
N GLN A 640 1.57 22.98 8.29
CA GLN A 640 0.23 22.87 8.90
C GLN A 640 -0.45 21.52 8.63
N LYS A 641 -0.34 20.99 7.42
CA LYS A 641 -0.93 19.69 7.09
C LYS A 641 -0.23 18.53 7.81
N ASP A 642 1.06 18.65 8.12
CA ASP A 642 1.80 17.63 8.87
C ASP A 642 1.32 17.58 10.32
N VAL A 643 1.00 18.76 10.91
CA VAL A 643 0.31 18.85 12.21
C VAL A 643 -1.02 18.11 12.15
N ARG A 644 -1.80 18.32 11.08
CA ARG A 644 -3.10 17.66 10.90
C ARG A 644 -2.99 16.14 10.79
N GLU A 645 -2.01 15.63 10.04
CA GLU A 645 -1.77 14.18 9.94
C GLU A 645 -1.43 13.58 11.32
N LEU A 646 -0.61 14.25 12.13
CA LEU A 646 -0.31 13.80 13.49
C LEU A 646 -1.56 13.83 14.40
N GLN A 647 -2.40 14.87 14.29
CA GLN A 647 -3.64 14.95 15.06
C GLN A 647 -4.56 13.76 14.77
N LEU A 648 -4.77 13.43 13.50
CA LEU A 648 -5.62 12.30 13.11
C LEU A 648 -5.08 10.98 13.69
N ALA A 649 -3.76 10.79 13.62
CA ALA A 649 -3.10 9.59 14.10
C ALA A 649 -3.13 9.47 15.63
N LYS A 650 -2.82 10.55 16.37
CA LYS A 650 -2.83 10.55 17.83
C LYS A 650 -4.23 10.32 18.39
N SER A 651 -5.24 10.93 17.75
CA SER A 651 -6.64 10.81 18.17
C SER A 651 -7.13 9.38 18.02
N ALA A 652 -6.76 8.71 16.92
CA ALA A 652 -7.12 7.32 16.70
C ALA A 652 -6.58 6.42 17.81
N VAL A 653 -5.29 6.54 18.13
CA VAL A 653 -4.63 5.76 19.19
C VAL A 653 -5.23 6.05 20.55
N ARG A 654 -5.34 7.34 20.91
CA ARG A 654 -5.87 7.77 22.20
C ARG A 654 -7.32 7.35 22.40
N ALA A 655 -8.18 7.55 21.39
CA ALA A 655 -9.57 7.13 21.43
C ALA A 655 -9.73 5.61 21.49
N GLY A 656 -8.87 4.86 20.79
CA GLY A 656 -8.85 3.39 20.88
C GLY A 656 -8.54 2.92 22.31
N LEU A 657 -7.53 3.54 22.94
CA LEU A 657 -7.15 3.23 24.32
C LEU A 657 -8.32 3.52 25.27
N GLU A 658 -8.89 4.72 25.22
CA GLU A 658 -10.00 5.12 26.11
C GLU A 658 -11.24 4.23 25.91
N THR A 659 -11.53 3.86 24.65
CA THR A 659 -12.63 2.92 24.36
C THR A 659 -12.35 1.57 24.98
N LEU A 660 -11.13 1.04 24.86
CA LEU A 660 -10.77 -0.23 25.50
C LEU A 660 -10.88 -0.17 27.01
N LEU A 661 -10.37 0.88 27.66
CA LEU A 661 -10.44 1.03 29.12
C LEU A 661 -11.89 1.12 29.60
N SER A 662 -12.71 1.91 28.91
CA SER A 662 -14.16 2.03 29.17
C SER A 662 -14.89 0.68 29.03
N ARG A 663 -14.62 -0.08 27.96
CA ARG A 663 -15.22 -1.40 27.71
C ARG A 663 -14.71 -2.48 28.66
N TYR A 664 -13.47 -2.35 29.12
CA TYR A 664 -12.90 -3.21 30.15
C TYR A 664 -13.51 -2.91 31.52
N GLY A 665 -13.85 -1.64 31.77
CA GLY A 665 -14.39 -1.16 33.04
C GLY A 665 -13.30 -0.89 34.08
N THR A 666 -12.14 -0.38 33.63
CA THR A 666 -10.99 -0.05 34.50
C THR A 666 -10.63 1.43 34.38
N SER A 667 -10.03 1.98 35.44
CA SER A 667 -9.43 3.32 35.45
C SER A 667 -7.90 3.28 35.47
N TYR A 668 -7.26 4.42 35.18
CA TYR A 668 -5.81 4.54 35.08
C TYR A 668 -5.02 4.15 36.34
N ASP A 669 -5.61 4.28 37.52
CA ASP A 669 -5.01 3.91 38.80
C ASP A 669 -4.96 2.39 39.02
N GLU A 670 -5.83 1.64 38.34
CA GLU A 670 -5.89 0.18 38.41
C GLU A 670 -4.93 -0.49 37.41
N ILE A 671 -4.55 0.21 36.35
CA ILE A 671 -3.57 -0.25 35.36
C ILE A 671 -2.17 -0.34 35.99
N SER A 672 -1.56 -1.52 35.88
CA SER A 672 -0.21 -1.77 36.36
C SER A 672 0.84 -1.06 35.50
N HIS A 673 0.80 -1.28 34.18
CA HIS A 673 1.73 -0.71 33.21
C HIS A 673 1.04 -0.49 31.86
N ILE A 674 1.52 0.49 31.12
CA ILE A 674 1.20 0.70 29.71
C ILE A 674 2.47 0.46 28.90
N TYR A 675 2.50 -0.61 28.11
CA TYR A 675 3.61 -1.00 27.28
C TYR A 675 3.45 -0.40 25.88
N ILE A 676 4.43 0.39 25.44
CA ILE A 676 4.48 0.92 24.08
C ILE A 676 5.44 0.07 23.25
N ALA A 677 4.87 -0.60 22.26
CA ALA A 677 5.57 -1.43 21.30
C ALA A 677 5.66 -0.76 19.93
N GLY A 678 6.28 -1.47 18.98
CA GLY A 678 6.51 -1.02 17.62
C GLY A 678 7.92 -0.46 17.40
N GLY A 679 8.38 -0.47 16.15
CA GLY A 679 9.70 0.02 15.77
C GLY A 679 9.93 1.51 16.06
N PHE A 680 8.83 2.26 16.19
CA PHE A 680 8.81 3.67 16.56
C PHE A 680 8.84 3.88 18.09
N GLY A 681 8.10 3.07 18.85
CA GLY A 681 7.84 3.28 20.28
C GLY A 681 9.09 3.23 21.17
N HIS A 682 10.14 2.51 20.76
CA HIS A 682 11.36 2.33 21.58
C HIS A 682 12.14 3.61 21.86
N GLN A 683 12.18 4.56 20.92
CA GLN A 683 12.93 5.83 21.05
C GLN A 683 12.03 7.04 21.30
N MET A 684 10.72 6.83 21.43
CA MET A 684 9.79 7.90 21.69
C MET A 684 10.03 8.51 23.07
N ASP A 685 10.07 9.84 23.12
CA ASP A 685 10.00 10.56 24.39
C ASP A 685 8.56 10.50 24.90
N VAL A 686 8.34 9.62 25.88
CA VAL A 686 7.01 9.36 26.45
C VAL A 686 6.42 10.61 27.09
N ALA A 687 7.24 11.49 27.67
CA ALA A 687 6.75 12.72 28.29
C ALA A 687 6.24 13.70 27.23
N LYS A 688 6.97 13.84 26.12
CA LYS A 688 6.51 14.66 24.98
C LYS A 688 5.27 14.08 24.32
N ALA A 689 5.21 12.75 24.15
CA ALA A 689 4.04 12.06 23.62
C ALA A 689 2.79 12.26 24.50
N ALA A 690 2.93 12.15 25.82
CA ALA A 690 1.85 12.44 26.76
C ALA A 690 1.43 13.91 26.67
N ALA A 691 2.39 14.84 26.64
CA ALA A 691 2.11 16.28 26.59
C ALA A 691 1.48 16.79 25.28
N ILE A 692 1.36 15.95 24.24
CA ILE A 692 0.57 16.26 23.04
C ILE A 692 -0.78 15.51 23.03
N GLY A 693 -1.13 14.80 24.11
CA GLY A 693 -2.35 14.01 24.24
C GLY A 693 -2.35 12.71 23.43
N LEU A 694 -1.17 12.14 23.08
CA LEU A 694 -1.09 10.80 22.50
C LEU A 694 -1.26 9.72 23.58
N LEU A 695 -0.70 9.97 24.76
CA LEU A 695 -0.65 9.05 25.90
C LEU A 695 -1.20 9.73 27.17
N PRO A 696 -1.74 8.97 28.14
CA PRO A 696 -2.26 9.55 29.37
C PRO A 696 -1.14 10.09 30.26
N GLU A 697 -1.19 11.38 30.59
CA GLU A 697 -0.22 12.02 31.49
C GLU A 697 -0.25 11.41 32.90
N GLU A 698 -1.42 10.98 33.38
CA GLU A 698 -1.61 10.37 34.71
C GLU A 698 -0.93 8.99 34.85
N CYS A 699 -0.56 8.38 33.71
CA CYS A 699 0.16 7.11 33.66
C CYS A 699 1.64 7.28 33.30
N LEU A 700 2.17 8.51 33.23
CA LEU A 700 3.53 8.76 32.73
C LEU A 700 4.62 7.95 33.46
N GLU A 701 4.45 7.64 34.75
CA GLU A 701 5.38 6.82 35.52
C GLU A 701 5.26 5.31 35.25
N ARG A 702 4.11 4.86 34.74
CA ARG A 702 3.76 3.46 34.43
C ARG A 702 3.88 3.11 32.95
N ILE A 703 4.19 4.08 32.09
CA ILE A 703 4.40 3.86 30.66
C ILE A 703 5.84 3.39 30.39
N LEU A 704 5.97 2.26 29.69
CA LEU A 704 7.24 1.60 29.36
C LEU A 704 7.35 1.33 27.86
N ALA A 705 8.39 1.85 27.23
CA ALA A 705 8.70 1.53 25.83
C ALA A 705 9.43 0.18 25.73
N VAL A 706 8.80 -0.82 25.12
CA VAL A 706 9.27 -2.21 25.09
C VAL A 706 9.81 -2.68 23.74
N GLY A 707 9.73 -1.83 22.71
CA GLY A 707 10.25 -2.11 21.36
C GLY A 707 9.44 -3.17 20.62
N ASN A 708 10.10 -3.99 19.79
CA ASN A 708 9.40 -5.02 19.01
C ASN A 708 8.99 -6.22 19.90
N THR A 709 7.76 -6.18 20.40
CA THR A 709 7.19 -7.23 21.27
C THR A 709 6.84 -8.51 20.53
N CYS A 710 6.47 -8.42 19.24
CA CYS A 710 6.23 -9.59 18.40
C CYS A 710 7.50 -10.46 18.34
N LEU A 711 8.64 -9.86 17.97
CA LEU A 711 9.92 -10.54 17.85
C LEU A 711 10.38 -11.11 19.21
N LYS A 712 10.28 -10.32 20.29
CA LYS A 712 10.57 -10.78 21.66
C LYS A 712 9.68 -11.97 22.08
N GLY A 713 8.40 -11.94 21.68
CA GLY A 713 7.44 -13.00 21.98
C GLY A 713 7.78 -14.31 21.30
N VAL A 714 8.06 -14.28 20.00
CA VAL A 714 8.40 -15.48 19.23
C VAL A 714 9.79 -16.02 19.59
N GLU A 715 10.75 -15.16 19.96
CA GLU A 715 12.04 -15.58 20.51
C GLU A 715 11.89 -16.34 21.82
N LYS A 716 11.15 -15.75 22.77
CA LYS A 716 10.81 -16.40 24.04
C LYS A 716 10.12 -17.74 23.81
N ALA A 717 9.26 -17.81 22.79
CA ALA A 717 8.51 -19.01 22.46
C ALA A 717 9.37 -20.16 21.91
N LEU A 718 10.43 -19.87 21.16
CA LEU A 718 11.35 -20.89 20.62
C LEU A 718 12.09 -21.65 21.73
N THR A 719 12.24 -21.04 22.91
CA THR A 719 12.89 -21.63 24.09
C THR A 719 11.93 -22.17 25.14
N ASP A 720 10.64 -21.79 25.12
CA ASP A 720 9.63 -22.24 26.09
C ASP A 720 8.74 -23.35 25.51
N ARG A 721 8.71 -24.51 26.16
CA ARG A 721 7.89 -25.66 25.74
C ARG A 721 6.39 -25.44 25.86
N LYS A 722 5.94 -24.54 26.74
CA LYS A 722 4.52 -24.22 26.93
C LYS A 722 4.09 -22.99 26.14
N SER A 723 4.96 -22.45 25.30
CA SER A 723 4.71 -21.19 24.59
C SER A 723 3.46 -21.23 23.74
N LEU A 724 3.29 -22.29 22.94
CA LEU A 724 2.13 -22.45 22.05
C LEU A 724 0.83 -22.55 22.82
N GLU A 725 0.75 -23.41 23.84
CA GLU A 725 -0.43 -23.56 24.70
C GLU A 725 -0.84 -22.20 25.33
N ARG A 726 0.15 -21.41 25.75
CA ARG A 726 -0.08 -20.08 26.34
C ARG A 726 -0.51 -19.05 25.31
N MET A 727 0.10 -19.03 24.11
CA MET A 727 -0.30 -18.13 23.04
C MET A 727 -1.72 -18.44 22.53
N GLU A 728 -2.07 -19.72 22.39
CA GLU A 728 -3.42 -20.15 22.03
C GLU A 728 -4.43 -19.76 23.12
N HIS A 729 -4.07 -19.95 24.39
CA HIS A 729 -4.91 -19.51 25.50
C HIS A 729 -5.13 -17.98 25.49
N LEU A 730 -4.08 -17.20 25.26
CA LEU A 730 -4.17 -15.74 25.12
C LEU A 730 -5.07 -15.34 23.96
N ALA A 731 -4.90 -15.96 22.79
CA ALA A 731 -5.70 -15.66 21.60
C ALA A 731 -7.18 -15.97 21.80
N VAL A 732 -7.52 -17.08 22.49
CA VAL A 732 -8.90 -17.47 22.79
C VAL A 732 -9.52 -16.62 23.90
N THR A 733 -8.72 -16.15 24.86
CA THR A 733 -9.18 -15.31 25.97
C THR A 733 -9.41 -13.86 25.54
N ALA A 734 -8.72 -13.42 24.49
CA ALA A 734 -8.85 -12.08 23.94
C ALA A 734 -10.17 -11.91 23.16
N GLU A 735 -10.94 -10.87 23.52
CA GLU A 735 -12.15 -10.46 22.81
C GLU A 735 -11.89 -9.17 22.04
N GLU A 736 -12.22 -9.15 20.74
CA GLU A 736 -12.08 -7.96 19.91
C GLU A 736 -13.21 -6.95 20.16
N VAL A 737 -12.84 -5.70 20.40
CA VAL A 737 -13.74 -4.55 20.40
C VAL A 737 -13.70 -3.87 19.02
N GLN A 738 -14.78 -3.95 18.25
CA GLN A 738 -14.88 -3.30 16.94
C GLN A 738 -15.22 -1.80 17.08
N LEU A 739 -14.29 -0.94 16.67
CA LEU A 739 -14.41 0.53 16.85
C LEU A 739 -15.24 1.23 15.76
N SER A 740 -15.40 0.62 14.58
CA SER A 740 -16.00 1.26 13.40
C SER A 740 -17.41 1.81 13.63
N ASN A 741 -18.19 1.15 14.49
CA ASN A 741 -19.55 1.57 14.88
C ASN A 741 -19.66 1.93 16.37
N ASP A 742 -18.52 2.05 17.07
CA ASP A 742 -18.53 2.39 18.50
C ASP A 742 -18.71 3.90 18.67
N ARG A 743 -19.82 4.28 19.30
CA ARG A 743 -20.16 5.69 19.55
C ARG A 743 -19.16 6.36 20.51
N GLN A 744 -18.67 5.66 21.53
CA GLN A 744 -17.69 6.23 22.46
C GLN A 744 -16.36 6.47 21.76
N PHE A 745 -15.95 5.56 20.86
CA PHE A 745 -14.76 5.78 20.04
C PHE A 745 -14.85 7.08 19.25
N GLN A 746 -15.98 7.35 18.58
CA GLN A 746 -16.17 8.59 17.82
C GLN A 746 -16.16 9.83 18.72
N GLU A 747 -16.77 9.76 19.91
CA GLU A 747 -16.76 10.84 20.89
C GLU A 747 -15.33 11.14 21.38
N PHE A 748 -14.58 10.11 21.80
CA PHE A 748 -13.17 10.26 22.19
C PHE A 748 -12.28 10.70 21.02
N TYR A 749 -12.52 10.22 19.80
CA TYR A 749 -11.74 10.61 18.63
C TYR A 749 -11.85 12.11 18.35
N MET A 750 -13.05 12.69 18.50
CA MET A 750 -13.25 14.13 18.37
C MET A 750 -12.63 14.91 19.54
N GLU A 751 -12.74 14.39 20.76
CA GLU A 751 -12.20 14.99 21.98
C GLU A 751 -10.66 15.10 21.91
N TYR A 752 -9.97 14.01 21.58
CA TYR A 752 -8.51 13.92 21.58
C TYR A 752 -7.85 14.46 20.30
N MET A 753 -8.63 15.10 19.42
CA MET A 753 -8.11 15.82 18.25
C MET A 753 -7.37 17.10 18.62
N TYR A 754 -7.76 17.73 19.72
CA TYR A 754 -7.05 18.88 20.29
C TYR A 754 -5.76 18.42 20.97
N PHE A 755 -4.72 19.26 20.94
CA PHE A 755 -3.53 19.08 21.75
C PHE A 755 -3.85 19.51 23.19
N GLU A 756 -3.52 18.64 24.15
CA GLU A 756 -3.46 18.98 25.58
C GLU A 756 -2.34 19.97 25.82
#